data_AF-A0A0D2FD08-F1
#
_entry.id   AF-A0A0D2FD08-F1
#
_cell.length_a   1.000
_cell.length_b   1.000
_cell.length_c   1.000
_cell.angle_alpha   90.00
_cell.angle_beta   90.00
_cell.angle_gamma   90.00
#
_symmetry.space_group_name_H-M   'P 1'
#
loop_
_entity.id
_entity.type
_entity.pdbx_description
1 polymer ?
#
loop_
_entity_poly.entity_id
_entity_poly.type
_entity_poly.pdbx_seq_one_letter_code
_entity_poly.pdbx_strand_id
1 'polypeptide(L)'
;MSSSATSVLGKRKHDNLTAQSGEFGSLPSQALGHRFPARQFQEMHSIESMSSRYQVGPSALPGMTFGLISGSTATTPARPVIFIHSTVESMQEGQRPTIDRNQTHSFVGSPGPSPVDIPGLSLDAPRAKAKAKAKPKRQVFLPSRPVQNSKLVHTDVWAGVFSFCEPKLLLELKTLSRFHYELLSDNSVIWRNSRIHHYGADMPECPRGLTEKQYVELLAGRGCQSKDCHLGRTFKVHWTFQVRLCSGCFKQKTMSESALAVNRRHRLPMSPTQVRPNDNRALWELLPLARTDGRRDNNSRPVDTETNDWVHAGGKFTFLRASFDKIEAEFQRLRGSDPSNNALMLWADKIHKETMEFMAEVNTLEAWFKEHGKTTHNPAGKAWRQKRIDFFQARAAELEPPMDSRILWKMSAFVRNLKIATEPTERMWDQLKPKIEPYRLQAHQVVQFERVMKSERLESEPQVRLFRRLQEHRRCRKTAPPSFRPEQRDVLICAHLVYKQCVKENVADEDLLLLCLERLFVTYHMNDRRAVGLNYDGTTGLYRLSLDDARMVVEEVLEKAISPHSERGRIVFQSLRCRGCTRNDHVRTWSFVSAFEHILETHARNVGEGLEYYQFANPHPVKSLPGLSSEDTGVEYKFPWYTTKWPISLPLVPCHQDISKLDNWHPNVQTKFTPLPVALRMSAFHGRQALQQKHAADDFGPNLLYAAEQLNGIWLPGPSQMKIALKYALDLYAQKHVEEPPLSAFMACLDDLATVNTDIELKFRCGICVNQVKTANSNRSSKNKADMESIQRHWDHSHGSGSVSWGQGLMDLPNESQILREIVGVDDSLQGKKDAFVEREHVRASDSKKRKDPKSKVLFKVTSAAEAFDGLFPKVAEE
;
A
#
# COMPACT_ATOMS: atom_id res chain seq x y z
N MET A 1 22.38 -16.58 -33.36
CA MET A 1 21.28 -17.27 -34.07
C MET A 1 20.46 -18.06 -33.05
N SER A 2 19.54 -17.40 -32.34
CA SER A 2 18.56 -18.07 -31.47
C SER A 2 17.25 -17.30 -31.53
N SER A 3 16.24 -17.99 -32.02
CA SER A 3 14.97 -17.50 -32.56
C SER A 3 13.94 -17.22 -31.47
N SER A 4 13.22 -16.11 -31.66
CA SER A 4 12.09 -15.61 -30.89
C SER A 4 10.85 -16.47 -31.15
N ALA A 5 10.37 -17.20 -30.15
CA ALA A 5 9.14 -17.98 -30.22
C ALA A 5 7.96 -17.20 -29.60
N THR A 6 7.23 -16.46 -30.42
CA THR A 6 5.94 -15.86 -30.06
C THR A 6 4.83 -16.77 -30.56
N SER A 7 4.24 -17.58 -29.66
CA SER A 7 3.15 -18.50 -29.99
C SER A 7 1.82 -17.77 -30.16
N VAL A 8 1.29 -17.77 -31.38
CA VAL A 8 -0.06 -17.31 -31.73
C VAL A 8 -1.07 -18.39 -31.31
N LEU A 9 -1.88 -18.11 -30.29
CA LEU A 9 -2.94 -19.02 -29.82
C LEU A 9 -4.13 -19.05 -30.79
N GLY A 10 -4.07 -20.03 -31.70
CA GLY A 10 -5.09 -21.04 -31.97
C GLY A 10 -6.58 -20.66 -31.95
N LYS A 11 -7.17 -20.65 -33.14
CA LYS A 11 -8.61 -20.59 -33.45
C LYS A 11 -9.39 -21.71 -32.74
N ARG A 12 -10.54 -21.35 -32.13
CA ARG A 12 -11.52 -22.27 -31.54
C ARG A 12 -12.16 -23.14 -32.62
N LYS A 13 -12.00 -24.46 -32.51
CA LYS A 13 -12.75 -25.47 -33.30
C LYS A 13 -14.15 -25.63 -32.71
N HIS A 14 -15.15 -25.65 -33.59
CA HIS A 14 -16.53 -26.03 -33.27
C HIS A 14 -16.60 -27.56 -33.15
N ASP A 15 -16.90 -28.07 -31.96
CA ASP A 15 -17.22 -29.47 -31.76
C ASP A 15 -18.73 -29.69 -32.01
N ASN A 16 -19.03 -30.43 -33.07
CA ASN A 16 -20.35 -30.96 -33.37
C ASN A 16 -20.66 -32.10 -32.39
N LEU A 17 -21.35 -31.81 -31.30
CA LEU A 17 -21.91 -32.83 -30.41
C LEU A 17 -23.21 -33.37 -31.00
N THR A 18 -23.12 -34.49 -31.70
CA THR A 18 -24.24 -35.39 -31.98
C THR A 18 -24.39 -36.33 -30.78
N ALA A 19 -25.25 -35.98 -29.83
CA ALA A 19 -25.55 -36.85 -28.68
C ALA A 19 -26.91 -37.52 -28.89
N GLN A 20 -26.85 -38.84 -28.96
CA GLN A 20 -27.95 -39.76 -29.20
C GLN A 20 -29.01 -39.69 -28.10
N SER A 21 -30.25 -39.84 -28.56
CA SER A 21 -31.49 -39.98 -27.80
C SER A 21 -31.42 -41.17 -26.84
N GLY A 22 -31.26 -40.90 -25.54
CA GLY A 22 -31.43 -41.87 -24.47
C GLY A 22 -32.87 -41.89 -23.97
N GLU A 23 -33.47 -43.07 -24.00
CA GLU A 23 -34.84 -43.40 -23.61
C GLU A 23 -35.17 -42.97 -22.17
N PHE A 24 -36.14 -42.06 -22.00
CA PHE A 24 -36.74 -41.80 -20.70
C PHE A 24 -37.98 -42.69 -20.53
N GLY A 25 -37.88 -43.58 -19.55
CA GLY A 25 -38.91 -44.51 -19.14
C GLY A 25 -40.22 -43.83 -18.78
N SER A 26 -41.29 -44.40 -19.31
CA SER A 26 -42.69 -44.10 -19.07
C SER A 26 -43.09 -44.42 -17.62
N LEU A 27 -43.67 -43.43 -16.93
CA LEU A 27 -44.45 -43.64 -15.70
C LEU A 27 -45.92 -43.30 -15.99
N PRO A 28 -46.87 -44.03 -15.38
CA PRO A 28 -48.20 -44.24 -15.93
C PRO A 28 -49.14 -43.07 -15.65
N SER A 29 -49.87 -42.70 -16.70
CA SER A 29 -51.03 -41.82 -16.65
C SER A 29 -52.12 -42.39 -15.74
N GLN A 30 -52.40 -41.73 -14.62
CA GLN A 30 -53.69 -41.88 -13.95
C GLN A 30 -54.61 -40.74 -14.36
N ALA A 31 -55.76 -41.17 -14.84
CA ALA A 31 -56.79 -40.37 -15.46
C ALA A 31 -57.53 -39.50 -14.45
N LEU A 32 -57.61 -38.20 -14.73
CA LEU A 32 -58.74 -37.37 -14.31
C LEU A 32 -59.20 -36.59 -15.56
N GLY A 33 -60.05 -37.27 -16.32
CA GLY A 33 -60.74 -36.69 -17.46
C GLY A 33 -61.81 -35.73 -16.97
N HIS A 34 -61.56 -34.42 -17.08
CA HIS A 34 -62.61 -33.42 -17.15
C HIS A 34 -62.48 -32.65 -18.45
N ARG A 35 -63.39 -33.00 -19.35
CA ARG A 35 -63.65 -32.50 -20.69
C ARG A 35 -64.01 -31.01 -20.59
N PHE A 36 -63.04 -30.10 -20.77
CA PHE A 36 -63.34 -28.68 -20.93
C PHE A 36 -63.54 -28.31 -22.40
N PRO A 37 -64.52 -27.46 -22.73
CA PRO A 37 -64.83 -27.11 -24.12
C PRO A 37 -63.70 -26.27 -24.71
N ALA A 38 -63.21 -26.70 -25.87
CA ALA A 38 -62.33 -25.93 -26.74
C ALA A 38 -63.01 -24.60 -27.12
N ARG A 39 -62.74 -23.53 -26.37
CA ARG A 39 -62.99 -22.16 -26.79
C ARG A 39 -61.66 -21.43 -26.85
N GLN A 40 -61.18 -21.29 -28.09
CA GLN A 40 -60.54 -20.09 -28.62
C GLN A 40 -59.57 -19.37 -27.67
N PHE A 41 -58.40 -19.97 -27.41
CA PHE A 41 -57.20 -19.17 -27.17
C PHE A 41 -56.38 -19.16 -28.45
N GLN A 42 -56.72 -18.19 -29.29
CA GLN A 42 -55.99 -17.84 -30.50
C GLN A 42 -54.66 -17.21 -30.10
N GLU A 43 -53.60 -17.73 -30.70
CA GLU A 43 -52.24 -17.20 -30.83
C GLU A 43 -51.48 -16.79 -29.55
N MET A 44 -50.52 -17.66 -29.20
CA MET A 44 -49.33 -17.28 -28.44
C MET A 44 -48.62 -16.15 -29.18
N HIS A 45 -48.55 -14.97 -28.56
CA HIS A 45 -47.78 -13.84 -29.04
C HIS A 45 -46.30 -14.25 -29.22
N SER A 46 -45.90 -14.51 -30.47
CA SER A 46 -44.51 -14.73 -30.87
C SER A 46 -43.69 -13.49 -30.56
N ILE A 47 -42.45 -13.71 -30.09
CA ILE A 47 -41.43 -12.69 -29.77
C ILE A 47 -41.19 -11.71 -30.94
N GLU A 48 -41.58 -12.08 -32.16
CA GLU A 48 -41.46 -11.21 -33.33
C GLU A 48 -42.37 -9.98 -33.27
N SER A 49 -43.51 -10.04 -32.55
CA SER A 49 -44.43 -8.89 -32.49
C SER A 49 -43.96 -7.75 -31.58
N MET A 50 -42.87 -7.92 -30.82
CA MET A 50 -42.29 -6.84 -30.00
C MET A 50 -41.23 -6.01 -30.73
N SER A 51 -40.88 -6.36 -31.97
CA SER A 51 -39.77 -5.72 -32.70
C SER A 51 -40.20 -4.55 -33.61
N SER A 52 -41.50 -4.29 -33.77
CA SER A 52 -42.01 -3.44 -34.85
C SER A 52 -42.00 -1.92 -34.58
N ARG A 53 -41.53 -1.42 -33.42
CA ARG A 53 -41.70 0.00 -33.07
C ARG A 53 -40.51 0.92 -33.40
N TYR A 54 -39.53 0.44 -34.17
CA TYR A 54 -38.41 1.26 -34.67
C TYR A 54 -38.29 1.17 -36.19
N GLN A 55 -39.32 1.60 -36.92
CA GLN A 55 -39.16 1.96 -38.33
C GLN A 55 -38.61 3.39 -38.40
N VAL A 56 -37.29 3.50 -38.54
CA VAL A 56 -36.63 4.75 -38.96
C VAL A 56 -36.78 4.83 -40.47
N GLY A 57 -37.59 5.77 -40.94
CA GLY A 57 -37.83 6.00 -42.35
C GLY A 57 -36.55 6.42 -43.11
N PRO A 58 -36.42 6.02 -44.39
CA PRO A 58 -35.24 6.32 -45.21
C PRO A 58 -35.25 7.79 -45.62
N SER A 59 -34.27 8.57 -45.15
CA SER A 59 -34.01 9.91 -45.69
C SER A 59 -32.97 9.82 -46.79
N ALA A 60 -33.37 10.27 -47.97
CA ALA A 60 -32.66 10.16 -49.23
C ALA A 60 -31.30 10.85 -49.20
N LEU A 61 -30.27 10.12 -49.62
CA LEU A 61 -28.96 10.66 -49.98
C LEU A 61 -29.08 11.39 -51.33
N PRO A 62 -28.67 12.66 -51.44
CA PRO A 62 -28.44 13.29 -52.73
C PRO A 62 -27.15 12.74 -53.32
N GLY A 63 -27.25 12.20 -54.54
CA GLY A 63 -26.11 11.73 -55.31
C GLY A 63 -25.13 12.86 -55.61
N MET A 64 -23.87 12.66 -55.25
CA MET A 64 -22.76 13.40 -55.84
C MET A 64 -21.99 12.47 -56.75
N THR A 65 -22.03 12.83 -58.03
CA THR A 65 -21.43 12.16 -59.18
C THR A 65 -19.91 12.16 -59.08
N PHE A 66 -19.35 11.00 -59.39
CA PHE A 66 -17.91 10.74 -59.50
C PHE A 66 -17.30 11.53 -60.67
N GLY A 67 -16.66 12.66 -60.37
CA GLY A 67 -15.77 13.35 -61.30
C GLY A 67 -14.36 12.78 -61.20
N LEU A 68 -14.05 11.83 -62.08
CA LEU A 68 -12.70 11.39 -62.39
C LEU A 68 -11.91 12.54 -63.03
N ILE A 69 -10.99 13.16 -62.30
CA ILE A 69 -9.92 13.97 -62.89
C ILE A 69 -8.58 13.41 -62.43
N SER A 70 -8.00 12.60 -63.31
CA SER A 70 -6.59 12.25 -63.32
C SER A 70 -5.76 13.50 -63.60
N GLY A 71 -4.85 13.86 -62.71
CA GLY A 71 -4.01 15.05 -62.87
C GLY A 71 -2.71 14.96 -62.07
N SER A 72 -1.70 14.37 -62.71
CA SER A 72 -0.26 14.69 -62.65
C SER A 72 0.39 15.10 -61.32
N THR A 73 1.25 14.20 -60.86
CA THR A 73 2.58 14.42 -60.25
C THR A 73 3.03 15.87 -60.01
N ALA A 74 3.03 16.28 -58.73
CA ALA A 74 3.92 17.33 -58.24
C ALA A 74 4.63 16.83 -56.97
N THR A 75 5.86 16.37 -57.17
CA THR A 75 6.82 15.91 -56.17
C THR A 75 7.11 17.06 -55.21
N THR A 76 6.38 17.13 -54.10
CA THR A 76 6.67 18.13 -53.06
C THR A 76 7.84 17.58 -52.23
N PRO A 77 8.95 18.33 -52.10
CA PRO A 77 10.15 17.84 -51.42
C PRO A 77 9.82 17.47 -49.97
N ALA A 78 10.37 16.34 -49.53
CA ALA A 78 10.26 15.84 -48.17
C ALA A 78 10.63 16.97 -47.19
N ARG A 79 9.65 17.40 -46.39
CA ARG A 79 9.88 18.35 -45.31
C ARG A 79 11.06 17.84 -44.47
N PRO A 80 12.13 18.62 -44.29
CA PRO A 80 13.20 18.22 -43.40
C PRO A 80 12.61 17.98 -42.02
N VAL A 81 12.93 16.84 -41.43
CA VAL A 81 12.59 16.51 -40.04
C VAL A 81 13.26 17.56 -39.17
N ILE A 82 12.49 18.55 -38.73
CA ILE A 82 12.94 19.58 -37.81
C ILE A 82 13.21 18.88 -36.48
N PHE A 83 14.48 18.52 -36.25
CA PHE A 83 14.93 18.19 -34.91
C PHE A 83 14.89 19.48 -34.10
N ILE A 84 13.90 19.57 -33.22
CA ILE A 84 13.83 20.63 -32.22
C ILE A 84 15.01 20.40 -31.27
N HIS A 85 16.13 21.06 -31.56
CA HIS A 85 17.19 21.25 -30.57
C HIS A 85 16.58 22.05 -29.44
N SER A 86 16.33 21.39 -28.30
CA SER A 86 15.92 22.08 -27.09
C SER A 86 17.14 22.83 -26.55
N THR A 87 17.41 24.00 -27.10
CA THR A 87 18.35 24.99 -26.55
C THR A 87 17.70 25.59 -25.31
N VAL A 88 18.50 26.09 -24.36
CA VAL A 88 18.00 26.66 -23.09
C VAL A 88 17.01 27.82 -23.32
N GLU A 89 17.02 28.46 -24.49
CA GLU A 89 15.98 29.42 -24.89
C GLU A 89 14.58 28.78 -25.00
N SER A 90 14.48 27.50 -25.38
CA SER A 90 13.22 26.72 -25.33
C SER A 90 12.85 26.21 -23.93
N MET A 91 13.78 26.31 -22.97
CA MET A 91 13.55 25.97 -21.56
C MET A 91 13.16 27.19 -20.73
N GLN A 92 12.63 28.24 -21.39
CA GLN A 92 12.17 29.45 -20.70
C GLN A 92 11.40 29.06 -19.45
N GLU A 93 11.93 29.69 -18.39
CA GLU A 93 11.61 29.55 -16.99
C GLU A 93 10.23 28.96 -16.77
N GLY A 94 10.14 27.90 -15.97
CA GLY A 94 8.89 27.46 -15.39
C GLY A 94 8.30 28.55 -14.49
N GLN A 95 7.97 29.72 -15.03
CA GLN A 95 7.08 30.66 -14.43
C GLN A 95 5.77 29.92 -14.30
N ARG A 96 5.29 29.79 -13.06
CA ARG A 96 3.98 29.23 -12.78
C ARG A 96 2.98 29.99 -13.66
N PRO A 97 2.32 29.34 -14.64
CA PRO A 97 1.28 30.02 -15.39
C PRO A 97 0.25 30.47 -14.37
N THR A 98 0.08 31.78 -14.23
CA THR A 98 -0.87 32.35 -13.26
C THR A 98 -2.26 31.99 -13.74
N ILE A 99 -2.82 30.90 -13.21
CA ILE A 99 -4.22 30.57 -13.42
C ILE A 99 -4.99 31.55 -12.55
N ASP A 100 -5.51 32.60 -13.16
CA ASP A 100 -6.39 33.53 -12.49
C ASP A 100 -7.65 32.79 -12.03
N ARG A 101 -7.71 32.50 -10.73
CA ARG A 101 -8.86 31.84 -10.11
C ARG A 101 -10.12 32.71 -10.11
N ASN A 102 -10.01 34.01 -10.45
CA ASN A 102 -11.12 34.95 -10.41
C ASN A 102 -11.85 35.13 -11.74
N GLN A 103 -11.50 34.38 -12.80
CA GLN A 103 -12.35 34.24 -14.00
C GLN A 103 -13.59 33.37 -13.73
N THR A 104 -14.32 33.68 -12.66
CA THR A 104 -15.76 33.46 -12.57
C THR A 104 -16.42 34.78 -12.93
N HIS A 105 -16.62 35.02 -14.23
CA HIS A 105 -17.39 36.15 -14.74
C HIS A 105 -18.79 36.13 -14.13
N SER A 106 -18.98 36.89 -13.05
CA SER A 106 -20.29 37.29 -12.58
C SER A 106 -20.68 38.51 -13.41
N PHE A 107 -21.65 38.34 -14.30
CA PHE A 107 -22.28 39.43 -15.03
C PHE A 107 -22.87 40.42 -14.02
N VAL A 108 -22.12 41.46 -13.68
CA VAL A 108 -22.63 42.65 -12.99
C VAL A 108 -23.13 43.58 -14.08
N GLY A 109 -24.44 43.60 -14.26
CA GLY A 109 -25.12 44.47 -15.21
C GLY A 109 -24.81 45.94 -14.92
N SER A 110 -24.54 46.68 -16.00
CA SER A 110 -24.25 48.11 -16.02
C SER A 110 -25.36 48.96 -15.38
N PRO A 111 -25.02 50.17 -14.87
CA PRO A 111 -25.89 50.97 -14.02
C PRO A 111 -26.90 51.78 -14.85
N GLY A 112 -28.18 51.47 -14.70
CA GLY A 112 -29.30 52.30 -15.15
C GLY A 112 -29.74 53.30 -14.06
N PRO A 113 -30.42 54.40 -14.44
CA PRO A 113 -30.46 55.64 -13.68
C PRO A 113 -31.43 55.64 -12.49
N SER A 114 -31.06 56.52 -11.55
CA SER A 114 -31.64 56.93 -10.26
C SER A 114 -33.10 57.43 -10.32
N PRO A 115 -33.71 57.80 -9.18
CA PRO A 115 -34.47 56.91 -8.30
C PRO A 115 -35.95 57.32 -8.25
N VAL A 116 -36.87 56.35 -8.19
CA VAL A 116 -38.28 56.64 -7.89
C VAL A 116 -38.57 56.12 -6.49
N ASP A 117 -38.89 57.07 -5.62
CA ASP A 117 -39.23 56.88 -4.21
C ASP A 117 -40.42 55.92 -4.04
N ILE A 118 -40.19 54.75 -3.44
CA ILE A 118 -41.25 53.94 -2.87
C ILE A 118 -40.98 53.76 -1.37
N PRO A 119 -41.72 54.47 -0.50
CA PRO A 119 -41.60 54.35 0.95
C PRO A 119 -42.17 53.00 1.42
N GLY A 120 -41.48 52.28 2.30
CA GLY A 120 -42.09 51.14 3.01
C GLY A 120 -41.19 49.95 3.35
N LEU A 121 -39.86 50.03 3.22
CA LEU A 121 -38.96 48.96 3.67
C LEU A 121 -38.78 48.99 5.20
N SER A 122 -39.77 48.50 5.93
CA SER A 122 -39.59 48.11 7.33
C SER A 122 -38.67 46.89 7.40
N LEU A 123 -37.52 47.11 8.03
CA LEU A 123 -36.37 46.22 8.18
C LEU A 123 -36.60 45.10 9.22
N ASP A 124 -37.81 44.56 9.38
CA ASP A 124 -38.08 43.62 10.49
C ASP A 124 -38.91 42.37 10.13
N ALA A 125 -38.90 41.91 8.88
CA ALA A 125 -39.48 40.61 8.54
C ALA A 125 -38.41 39.49 8.68
N PRO A 126 -38.45 38.65 9.75
CA PRO A 126 -37.50 37.57 9.94
C PRO A 126 -37.59 36.58 8.77
N ARG A 127 -36.44 36.42 8.12
CA ARG A 127 -36.17 35.53 6.98
C ARG A 127 -36.76 34.14 7.25
N ALA A 128 -37.91 33.86 6.66
CA ALA A 128 -38.56 32.57 6.71
C ALA A 128 -37.59 31.52 6.17
N LYS A 129 -37.06 30.68 7.07
CA LYS A 129 -36.19 29.55 6.73
C LYS A 129 -36.92 28.72 5.68
N ALA A 130 -36.36 28.72 4.46
CA ALA A 130 -36.88 27.99 3.32
C ALA A 130 -37.16 26.54 3.75
N LYS A 131 -38.45 26.17 3.74
CA LYS A 131 -38.90 24.82 4.06
C LYS A 131 -38.15 23.86 3.14
N ALA A 132 -37.27 23.05 3.73
CA ALA A 132 -36.58 21.97 3.03
C ALA A 132 -37.64 21.18 2.25
N LYS A 133 -37.50 21.15 0.92
CA LYS A 133 -38.41 20.41 0.03
C LYS A 133 -38.59 19.02 0.61
N ALA A 134 -39.80 18.73 1.06
CA ALA A 134 -40.15 17.45 1.62
C ALA A 134 -39.75 16.40 0.57
N LYS A 135 -38.80 15.52 0.93
CA LYS A 135 -38.52 14.34 0.12
C LYS A 135 -39.86 13.68 -0.15
N PRO A 136 -40.18 13.31 -1.41
CA PRO A 136 -41.45 12.71 -1.74
C PRO A 136 -41.70 11.59 -0.74
N LYS A 137 -42.80 11.69 0.02
CA LYS A 137 -43.22 10.64 0.94
C LYS A 137 -43.23 9.37 0.12
N ARG A 138 -42.29 8.46 0.41
CA ARG A 138 -42.26 7.12 -0.15
C ARG A 138 -43.68 6.62 0.03
N GLN A 139 -44.40 6.40 -1.07
CA GLN A 139 -45.76 5.88 -1.01
C GLN A 139 -45.65 4.62 -0.17
N VAL A 140 -46.17 4.71 1.05
CA VAL A 140 -46.40 3.52 1.85
C VAL A 140 -47.54 2.89 1.08
N PHE A 141 -47.20 1.92 0.22
CA PHE A 141 -48.17 0.93 -0.19
C PHE A 141 -48.62 0.26 1.11
N LEU A 142 -49.64 0.86 1.74
CA LEU A 142 -50.54 0.16 2.62
C LEU A 142 -50.93 -1.06 1.79
N PRO A 143 -50.68 -2.31 2.25
CA PRO A 143 -51.08 -3.48 1.49
C PRO A 143 -52.54 -3.28 1.16
N SER A 144 -52.81 -2.97 -0.11
CA SER A 144 -54.05 -2.33 -0.55
C SER A 144 -55.08 -3.42 -0.66
N ARG A 145 -55.42 -4.00 0.50
CA ARG A 145 -55.95 -5.35 0.65
C ARG A 145 -54.93 -6.37 0.06
N PRO A 146 -54.65 -7.53 0.69
CA PRO A 146 -54.11 -8.65 -0.08
C PRO A 146 -55.01 -8.77 -1.31
N VAL A 147 -54.46 -9.08 -2.50
CA VAL A 147 -55.25 -9.41 -3.69
C VAL A 147 -56.41 -10.25 -3.16
N GLN A 148 -57.65 -9.75 -3.24
CA GLN A 148 -58.78 -10.34 -2.50
C GLN A 148 -58.95 -11.83 -2.83
N ASN A 149 -58.31 -12.25 -3.92
CA ASN A 149 -58.30 -13.56 -4.53
C ASN A 149 -56.95 -14.29 -4.38
N SER A 150 -56.00 -13.88 -3.53
CA SER A 150 -54.70 -14.57 -3.40
C SER A 150 -54.86 -16.06 -3.05
N LYS A 151 -55.88 -16.40 -2.27
CA LYS A 151 -56.29 -17.79 -1.96
C LYS A 151 -56.99 -18.50 -3.14
N LEU A 152 -57.47 -17.76 -4.14
CA LEU A 152 -58.11 -18.28 -5.36
C LEU A 152 -57.11 -18.46 -6.51
N VAL A 153 -55.93 -17.82 -6.42
CA VAL A 153 -54.86 -18.01 -7.40
C VAL A 153 -54.20 -19.34 -7.11
N HIS A 154 -54.21 -20.24 -8.09
CA HIS A 154 -53.60 -21.56 -7.99
C HIS A 154 -52.10 -21.45 -7.66
N THR A 155 -51.61 -22.39 -6.86
CA THR A 155 -50.21 -22.44 -6.40
C THR A 155 -49.21 -22.36 -7.55
N ASP A 156 -49.52 -22.97 -8.70
CA ASP A 156 -48.66 -22.97 -9.89
C ASP A 156 -48.48 -21.58 -10.49
N VAL A 157 -49.51 -20.73 -10.44
CA VAL A 157 -49.41 -19.34 -10.93
C VAL A 157 -48.46 -18.57 -10.02
N TRP A 158 -48.58 -18.74 -8.70
CA TRP A 158 -47.63 -18.14 -7.76
C TRP A 158 -46.21 -18.67 -7.94
N ALA A 159 -46.03 -19.98 -8.20
CA ALA A 159 -44.72 -20.55 -8.49
C ALA A 159 -44.10 -19.96 -9.77
N GLY A 160 -44.91 -19.76 -10.82
CA GLY A 160 -44.52 -19.06 -12.03
C GLY A 160 -44.09 -17.63 -11.75
N VAL A 161 -44.91 -16.84 -11.05
CA VAL A 161 -44.60 -15.45 -10.69
C VAL A 161 -43.34 -15.36 -9.82
N PHE A 162 -43.21 -16.20 -8.80
CA PHE A 162 -42.07 -16.21 -7.88
C PHE A 162 -40.77 -16.61 -8.58
N SER A 163 -40.83 -17.44 -9.61
CA SER A 163 -39.66 -17.78 -10.43
C SER A 163 -39.03 -16.57 -11.12
N PHE A 164 -39.79 -15.49 -11.40
CA PHE A 164 -39.27 -14.24 -11.98
C PHE A 164 -38.98 -13.13 -10.95
N CYS A 165 -39.30 -13.35 -9.68
CA CYS A 165 -39.04 -12.37 -8.64
C CYS A 165 -37.56 -12.34 -8.26
N GLU A 166 -37.07 -11.19 -7.81
CA GLU A 166 -35.72 -11.10 -7.25
C GLU A 166 -35.60 -12.00 -5.99
N PRO A 167 -34.48 -12.73 -5.81
CA PRO A 167 -34.33 -13.65 -4.68
C PRO A 167 -34.50 -12.96 -3.31
N LYS A 168 -34.11 -11.69 -3.21
CA LYS A 168 -34.30 -10.87 -2.01
C LYS A 168 -35.78 -10.68 -1.67
N LEU A 169 -36.63 -10.45 -2.68
CA LEU A 169 -38.07 -10.30 -2.48
C LEU A 169 -38.68 -11.62 -1.99
N LEU A 170 -38.26 -12.75 -2.54
CA LEU A 170 -38.75 -14.07 -2.09
C LEU A 170 -38.44 -14.34 -0.61
N LEU A 171 -37.24 -13.97 -0.15
CA LEU A 171 -36.88 -14.05 1.27
C LEU A 171 -37.82 -13.22 2.15
N GLU A 172 -38.25 -12.04 1.67
CA GLU A 172 -39.20 -11.17 2.38
C GLU A 172 -40.62 -11.76 2.32
N LEU A 173 -41.10 -12.22 1.15
CA LEU A 173 -42.43 -12.83 0.96
C LEU A 173 -42.66 -14.04 1.86
N LYS A 174 -41.63 -14.88 2.06
CA LYS A 174 -41.64 -16.04 2.96
C LYS A 174 -42.02 -15.68 4.40
N THR A 175 -41.78 -14.44 4.83
CA THR A 175 -42.11 -13.97 6.19
C THR A 175 -43.51 -13.35 6.31
N LEU A 176 -44.21 -13.13 5.19
CA LEU A 176 -45.49 -12.40 5.18
C LEU A 176 -46.71 -13.27 5.43
N SER A 177 -46.71 -14.52 4.96
CA SER A 177 -47.88 -15.41 5.09
C SER A 177 -47.47 -16.88 5.21
N ARG A 178 -48.33 -17.68 5.84
CA ARG A 178 -48.15 -19.14 5.93
C ARG A 178 -48.14 -19.81 4.55
N PHE A 179 -49.03 -19.36 3.64
CA PHE A 179 -49.08 -19.86 2.27
C PHE A 179 -47.75 -19.63 1.52
N HIS A 180 -47.19 -18.41 1.59
CA HIS A 180 -45.89 -18.14 0.97
C HIS A 180 -44.76 -18.91 1.66
N TYR A 181 -44.82 -19.07 2.98
CA TYR A 181 -43.85 -19.86 3.71
C TYR A 181 -43.83 -21.32 3.24
N GLU A 182 -44.99 -21.97 3.12
CA GLU A 182 -45.13 -23.35 2.67
C GLU A 182 -44.67 -23.49 1.21
N LEU A 183 -45.16 -22.60 0.32
CA LEU A 183 -44.78 -22.62 -1.10
C LEU A 183 -43.28 -22.40 -1.32
N LEU A 184 -42.64 -21.51 -0.54
CA LEU A 184 -41.21 -21.19 -0.70
C LEU A 184 -40.29 -22.06 0.15
N SER A 185 -40.77 -22.81 1.14
CA SER A 185 -39.85 -23.58 1.99
C SER A 185 -39.31 -24.83 1.33
N ASP A 186 -40.13 -25.48 0.49
CA ASP A 186 -39.83 -26.80 -0.09
C ASP A 186 -39.65 -26.77 -1.61
N ASN A 187 -39.79 -25.60 -2.26
CA ASN A 187 -39.75 -25.49 -3.71
C ASN A 187 -38.39 -25.02 -4.24
N SER A 188 -37.50 -25.98 -4.50
CA SER A 188 -36.17 -25.72 -5.09
C SER A 188 -36.24 -25.09 -6.49
N VAL A 189 -37.28 -25.40 -7.27
CA VAL A 189 -37.45 -24.89 -8.64
C VAL A 189 -37.67 -23.38 -8.64
N ILE A 190 -38.51 -22.85 -7.75
CA ILE A 190 -38.73 -21.40 -7.63
C ILE A 190 -37.42 -20.68 -7.31
N TRP A 191 -36.66 -21.17 -6.33
CA TRP A 191 -35.40 -20.54 -5.93
C TRP A 191 -34.35 -20.59 -7.02
N ARG A 192 -34.20 -21.74 -7.69
CA ARG A 192 -33.27 -21.92 -8.81
C ARG A 192 -33.60 -20.97 -9.95
N ASN A 193 -34.86 -20.92 -10.37
CA ASN A 193 -35.29 -20.05 -11.46
C ASN A 193 -35.12 -18.57 -11.10
N SER A 194 -35.54 -18.17 -9.91
CA SER A 194 -35.34 -16.80 -9.40
C SER A 194 -33.86 -16.39 -9.39
N ARG A 195 -32.98 -17.28 -8.93
CA ARG A 195 -31.53 -17.08 -8.92
C ARG A 195 -30.98 -16.91 -10.34
N ILE A 196 -31.31 -17.80 -11.26
CA ILE A 196 -30.81 -17.78 -12.65
C ILE A 196 -31.32 -16.54 -13.39
N HIS A 197 -32.62 -16.22 -13.27
CA HIS A 197 -33.20 -15.04 -13.91
C HIS A 197 -32.59 -13.73 -13.40
N HIS A 198 -32.24 -13.65 -12.11
CA HIS A 198 -31.67 -12.44 -11.52
C HIS A 198 -30.15 -12.30 -11.75
N TYR A 199 -29.39 -13.37 -11.57
CA TYR A 199 -27.92 -13.32 -11.63
C TYR A 199 -27.33 -13.67 -12.99
N GLY A 200 -28.09 -14.32 -13.87
CA GLY A 200 -27.64 -14.79 -15.17
C GLY A 200 -27.48 -16.32 -15.23
N ALA A 201 -27.44 -16.85 -16.45
CA ALA A 201 -27.28 -18.29 -16.72
C ALA A 201 -25.84 -18.79 -16.49
N ASP A 202 -24.87 -17.88 -16.41
CA ASP A 202 -23.46 -18.17 -16.11
C ASP A 202 -23.17 -18.28 -14.60
N MET A 203 -24.15 -17.97 -13.74
CA MET A 203 -24.05 -18.10 -12.30
C MET A 203 -23.77 -19.57 -11.90
N PRO A 204 -22.76 -19.85 -11.06
CA PRO A 204 -22.47 -21.21 -10.61
C PRO A 204 -23.69 -21.91 -10.02
N GLU A 205 -23.74 -23.22 -10.24
CA GLU A 205 -24.74 -24.11 -9.66
C GLU A 205 -24.74 -24.05 -8.13
N CYS A 206 -25.83 -24.53 -7.51
CA CYS A 206 -25.93 -24.56 -6.06
C CYS A 206 -24.78 -25.38 -5.47
N PRO A 207 -23.95 -24.81 -4.58
CA PRO A 207 -22.81 -25.52 -4.01
C PRO A 207 -23.22 -26.78 -3.26
N ARG A 208 -22.33 -27.79 -3.24
CA ARG A 208 -22.58 -29.02 -2.47
C ARG A 208 -22.82 -28.70 -0.99
N GLY A 209 -23.79 -29.40 -0.40
CA GLY A 209 -24.17 -29.24 1.01
C GLY A 209 -25.17 -28.10 1.28
N LEU A 210 -25.52 -27.29 0.28
CA LEU A 210 -26.54 -26.25 0.38
C LEU A 210 -27.79 -26.64 -0.41
N THR A 211 -28.95 -26.22 0.11
CA THR A 211 -30.18 -26.13 -0.67
C THR A 211 -30.21 -24.82 -1.46
N GLU A 212 -30.91 -24.77 -2.60
CA GLU A 212 -31.07 -23.53 -3.40
C GLU A 212 -31.54 -22.34 -2.54
N LYS A 213 -32.41 -22.60 -1.57
CA LYS A 213 -32.88 -21.62 -0.59
C LYS A 213 -31.74 -21.10 0.31
N GLN A 214 -30.95 -21.97 0.91
CA GLN A 214 -29.81 -21.57 1.74
C GLN A 214 -28.77 -20.81 0.92
N TYR A 215 -28.54 -21.25 -0.32
CA TYR A 215 -27.66 -20.56 -1.24
C TYR A 215 -28.16 -19.13 -1.48
N VAL A 216 -29.43 -18.95 -1.83
CA VAL A 216 -30.06 -17.62 -1.95
C VAL A 216 -29.99 -16.80 -0.66
N GLU A 217 -30.15 -17.41 0.52
CA GLU A 217 -29.97 -16.72 1.80
C GLU A 217 -28.54 -16.17 2.00
N LEU A 218 -27.52 -16.85 1.46
CA LEU A 218 -26.14 -16.34 1.41
C LEU A 218 -25.96 -15.26 0.33
N LEU A 219 -26.65 -15.36 -0.80
CA LEU A 219 -26.57 -14.38 -1.90
C LEU A 219 -27.24 -13.04 -1.55
N ALA A 220 -28.51 -13.10 -1.19
CA ALA A 220 -29.40 -11.94 -1.09
C ALA A 220 -29.80 -11.59 0.36
N GLY A 221 -29.53 -12.49 1.30
CA GLY A 221 -29.83 -12.28 2.71
C GLY A 221 -28.91 -11.24 3.38
N ARG A 222 -29.23 -10.95 4.64
CA ARG A 222 -28.54 -9.93 5.45
C ARG A 222 -28.48 -10.38 6.91
N GLY A 223 -27.41 -10.01 7.60
CA GLY A 223 -27.22 -10.29 9.02
C GLY A 223 -26.27 -11.45 9.33
N CYS A 224 -25.67 -11.41 10.52
CA CYS A 224 -24.81 -12.49 11.00
C CYS A 224 -25.65 -13.75 11.26
N GLN A 225 -25.20 -14.91 10.78
CA GLN A 225 -25.87 -16.20 10.98
C GLN A 225 -25.35 -16.95 12.21
N SER A 226 -24.70 -16.26 13.15
CA SER A 226 -24.37 -16.85 14.45
C SER A 226 -25.60 -16.81 15.36
N LYS A 227 -25.90 -17.92 16.06
CA LYS A 227 -27.08 -18.08 16.92
C LYS A 227 -27.31 -16.88 17.86
N ASP A 228 -26.25 -16.43 18.52
CA ASP A 228 -26.32 -15.35 19.54
C ASP A 228 -25.96 -13.96 18.98
N CYS A 229 -26.02 -13.76 17.66
CA CYS A 229 -25.65 -12.49 17.03
C CYS A 229 -26.75 -11.95 16.12
N HIS A 230 -27.36 -10.84 16.53
CA HIS A 230 -28.43 -10.17 15.78
C HIS A 230 -27.93 -9.01 14.90
N LEU A 231 -26.64 -8.97 14.56
CA LEU A 231 -26.07 -7.85 13.80
C LEU A 231 -26.52 -7.87 12.34
N GLY A 232 -27.57 -7.10 12.03
CA GLY A 232 -28.21 -7.04 10.71
C GLY A 232 -27.37 -6.40 9.58
N ARG A 233 -26.36 -5.58 9.92
CA ARG A 233 -25.46 -4.93 8.92
C ARG A 233 -24.28 -5.80 8.50
N THR A 234 -24.47 -7.11 8.47
CA THR A 234 -23.47 -8.05 7.97
C THR A 234 -23.87 -8.46 6.56
N PHE A 235 -23.02 -8.19 5.58
CA PHE A 235 -23.23 -8.54 4.17
C PHE A 235 -22.21 -9.54 3.64
N LYS A 236 -21.03 -9.63 4.26
CA LYS A 236 -19.95 -10.49 3.76
C LYS A 236 -20.24 -11.97 4.02
N VAL A 237 -20.28 -12.75 2.95
CA VAL A 237 -20.29 -14.21 2.99
C VAL A 237 -18.86 -14.72 3.04
N HIS A 238 -18.60 -15.70 3.91
CA HIS A 238 -17.38 -16.48 3.91
C HIS A 238 -17.68 -17.81 3.23
N TRP A 239 -17.46 -17.89 1.92
CA TRP A 239 -17.82 -19.08 1.12
C TRP A 239 -17.04 -20.32 1.54
N THR A 240 -15.78 -20.17 1.96
CA THR A 240 -14.98 -21.22 2.61
C THR A 240 -15.72 -21.92 3.77
N PHE A 241 -16.62 -21.20 4.44
CA PHE A 241 -17.39 -21.70 5.59
C PHE A 241 -18.90 -21.72 5.32
N GLN A 242 -19.31 -21.40 4.09
CA GLN A 242 -20.71 -21.25 3.64
C GLN A 242 -21.60 -20.48 4.64
N VAL A 243 -21.10 -19.37 5.20
CA VAL A 243 -21.82 -18.62 6.25
C VAL A 243 -21.54 -17.12 6.20
N ARG A 244 -22.52 -16.32 6.62
CA ARG A 244 -22.37 -14.88 6.86
C ARG A 244 -22.01 -14.61 8.31
N LEU A 245 -20.82 -14.04 8.54
CA LEU A 245 -20.33 -13.71 9.89
C LEU A 245 -19.93 -12.24 9.97
N CYS A 246 -20.27 -11.59 11.08
CA CYS A 246 -19.69 -10.29 11.40
C CYS A 246 -18.22 -10.47 11.79
N SER A 247 -17.45 -9.38 11.79
CA SER A 247 -16.02 -9.41 12.14
C SER A 247 -15.77 -10.01 13.55
N GLY A 248 -16.65 -9.72 14.51
CA GLY A 248 -16.58 -10.29 15.87
C GLY A 248 -16.77 -11.80 15.87
N CYS A 249 -17.86 -12.30 15.29
CA CYS A 249 -18.14 -13.74 15.22
C CYS A 249 -17.12 -14.48 14.37
N PHE A 250 -16.59 -13.87 13.30
CA PHE A 250 -15.52 -14.47 12.51
C PHE A 250 -14.27 -14.70 13.38
N LYS A 251 -13.82 -13.67 14.12
CA LYS A 251 -12.67 -13.78 15.03
C LYS A 251 -12.92 -14.79 16.15
N GLN A 252 -14.15 -14.91 16.64
CA GLN A 252 -14.53 -15.86 17.68
C GLN A 252 -14.57 -17.31 17.17
N LYS A 253 -15.03 -17.54 15.93
CA LYS A 253 -15.23 -18.89 15.38
C LYS A 253 -14.06 -19.44 14.58
N THR A 254 -13.09 -18.60 14.23
CA THR A 254 -11.91 -19.00 13.46
C THR A 254 -10.63 -18.94 14.29
N MET A 255 -9.63 -19.72 13.89
CA MET A 255 -8.27 -19.64 14.42
C MET A 255 -7.25 -19.86 13.29
N SER A 256 -6.01 -19.50 13.55
CA SER A 256 -4.87 -19.76 12.65
C SER A 256 -3.94 -20.77 13.29
N GLU A 257 -3.05 -21.39 12.51
CA GLU A 257 -1.97 -22.25 13.01
C GLU A 257 -1.20 -21.62 14.18
N SER A 258 -0.87 -20.32 14.07
CA SER A 258 -0.11 -19.62 15.11
C SER A 258 -0.85 -19.47 16.45
N ALA A 259 -2.16 -19.67 16.46
CA ALA A 259 -2.97 -19.69 17.68
C ALA A 259 -3.14 -21.11 18.26
N LEU A 260 -2.73 -22.16 17.54
CA LEU A 260 -2.65 -23.50 18.08
C LEU A 260 -1.45 -23.61 19.02
N ALA A 261 -1.69 -24.21 20.19
CA ALA A 261 -0.65 -24.65 21.09
C ALA A 261 0.23 -25.71 20.40
N VAL A 262 1.52 -25.76 20.73
CA VAL A 262 2.51 -26.63 20.04
C VAL A 262 2.09 -28.10 20.07
N ASN A 263 1.55 -28.57 21.19
CA ASN A 263 1.04 -29.94 21.37
C ASN A 263 -0.22 -30.27 20.54
N ARG A 264 -0.92 -29.27 20.01
CA ARG A 264 -2.07 -29.44 19.10
C ARG A 264 -1.69 -29.35 17.63
N ARG A 265 -0.42 -29.07 17.32
CA ARG A 265 0.04 -28.96 15.93
C ARG A 265 0.38 -30.33 15.34
N HIS A 266 -0.61 -31.21 15.28
CA HIS A 266 -0.47 -32.57 14.76
C HIS A 266 -0.09 -32.57 13.28
N ARG A 267 0.79 -33.50 12.90
CA ARG A 267 1.13 -33.82 11.51
C ARG A 267 0.77 -35.26 11.20
N LEU A 268 0.36 -35.51 9.97
CA LEU A 268 0.12 -36.85 9.47
C LEU A 268 1.43 -37.63 9.40
N PRO A 269 1.40 -38.94 9.72
CA PRO A 269 2.59 -39.78 9.63
C PRO A 269 3.10 -39.84 8.18
N MET A 270 4.40 -39.97 8.02
CA MET A 270 5.02 -40.22 6.71
C MET A 270 5.09 -41.71 6.46
N SER A 271 4.68 -42.14 5.27
CA SER A 271 4.86 -43.52 4.83
C SER A 271 6.34 -43.76 4.46
N PRO A 272 6.99 -44.81 5.01
CA PRO A 272 8.40 -45.09 4.71
C PRO A 272 8.64 -45.73 3.34
N THR A 273 7.61 -46.36 2.74
CA THR A 273 7.75 -47.14 1.50
C THR A 273 7.32 -46.37 0.25
N GLN A 274 6.37 -45.44 0.39
CA GLN A 274 5.79 -44.66 -0.71
C GLN A 274 5.45 -43.26 -0.23
N VAL A 275 5.87 -42.23 -0.96
CA VAL A 275 5.48 -40.84 -0.71
C VAL A 275 4.01 -40.67 -1.12
N ARG A 276 3.12 -40.54 -0.14
CA ARG A 276 1.71 -40.21 -0.39
C ARG A 276 1.52 -38.68 -0.48
N PRO A 277 0.50 -38.19 -1.21
CA PRO A 277 0.22 -36.74 -1.32
C PRO A 277 0.03 -36.01 0.03
N ASN A 278 -0.34 -36.77 1.08
CA ASN A 278 -0.62 -36.25 2.42
C ASN A 278 0.48 -36.53 3.46
N ASP A 279 1.62 -37.06 3.04
CA ASP A 279 2.72 -37.35 3.98
C ASP A 279 3.24 -36.07 4.65
N ASN A 280 3.43 -36.14 5.97
CA ASN A 280 3.90 -35.02 6.82
C ASN A 280 3.02 -33.75 6.80
N ARG A 281 1.83 -33.82 6.21
CA ARG A 281 0.91 -32.68 6.11
C ARG A 281 0.39 -32.31 7.49
N ALA A 282 0.20 -31.03 7.73
CA ALA A 282 -0.39 -30.59 8.98
C ALA A 282 -1.88 -30.91 9.04
N LEU A 283 -2.38 -31.33 10.20
CA LEU A 283 -3.76 -31.79 10.33
C LEU A 283 -4.80 -30.72 9.91
N TRP A 284 -4.52 -29.44 10.17
CA TRP A 284 -5.41 -28.35 9.77
C TRP A 284 -5.47 -28.11 8.27
N GLU A 285 -4.54 -28.65 7.47
CA GLU A 285 -4.58 -28.52 6.00
C GLU A 285 -5.58 -29.48 5.35
N LEU A 286 -6.16 -30.40 6.12
CA LEU A 286 -7.32 -31.21 5.74
C LEU A 286 -8.64 -30.43 5.85
N LEU A 287 -8.62 -29.17 6.32
CA LEU A 287 -9.82 -28.36 6.49
C LEU A 287 -9.93 -27.29 5.40
N PRO A 288 -11.14 -26.75 5.14
CA PRO A 288 -11.30 -25.53 4.36
C PRO A 288 -10.51 -24.35 4.96
N LEU A 289 -9.65 -23.75 4.15
CA LEU A 289 -8.74 -22.67 4.56
C LEU A 289 -9.12 -21.34 3.92
N ALA A 290 -9.33 -20.33 4.77
CA ALA A 290 -9.47 -18.94 4.35
C ALA A 290 -8.14 -18.20 4.54
N ARG A 291 -7.69 -17.46 3.54
CA ARG A 291 -6.50 -16.61 3.67
C ARG A 291 -6.79 -15.44 4.60
N THR A 292 -5.81 -15.03 5.38
CA THR A 292 -5.87 -13.81 6.20
C THR A 292 -4.64 -12.97 5.89
N ASP A 293 -4.80 -11.86 5.17
CA ASP A 293 -3.72 -10.91 4.92
C ASP A 293 -3.71 -9.75 5.95
N GLY A 294 -4.59 -9.81 6.95
CA GLY A 294 -4.82 -8.74 7.92
C GLY A 294 -5.60 -7.55 7.34
N ARG A 295 -5.79 -7.51 6.02
CA ARG A 295 -6.79 -6.67 5.37
C ARG A 295 -8.11 -7.44 5.41
N ARG A 296 -9.22 -6.72 5.26
CA ARG A 296 -10.56 -7.27 5.54
C ARG A 296 -10.97 -8.44 4.63
N ASP A 297 -10.18 -8.75 3.60
CA ASP A 297 -10.52 -9.69 2.55
C ASP A 297 -9.89 -11.06 2.75
N ASN A 298 -10.57 -11.84 3.59
CA ASN A 298 -10.30 -13.25 3.74
C ASN A 298 -10.92 -14.03 2.56
N ASN A 299 -10.22 -14.06 1.44
CA ASN A 299 -10.57 -14.93 0.31
C ASN A 299 -10.16 -16.37 0.62
N SER A 300 -10.77 -17.32 -0.05
CA SER A 300 -10.41 -18.74 0.02
C SER A 300 -8.93 -18.99 -0.38
N ARG A 301 -8.29 -20.01 0.21
CA ARG A 301 -6.99 -20.51 -0.26
C ARG A 301 -7.19 -21.13 -1.66
N PRO A 302 -6.36 -20.78 -2.65
CA PRO A 302 -6.47 -21.37 -3.99
C PRO A 302 -6.09 -22.85 -3.99
N VAL A 303 -6.87 -23.65 -4.71
CA VAL A 303 -6.59 -25.05 -5.04
C VAL A 303 -5.99 -25.13 -6.43
N ASP A 304 -4.96 -25.95 -6.57
CA ASP A 304 -4.47 -26.42 -7.86
C ASP A 304 -5.27 -27.67 -8.23
N THR A 305 -6.15 -27.51 -9.21
CA THR A 305 -7.05 -28.58 -9.66
C THR A 305 -6.33 -29.68 -10.43
N GLU A 306 -5.13 -29.43 -10.96
CA GLU A 306 -4.35 -30.43 -11.67
C GLU A 306 -3.66 -31.39 -10.69
N THR A 307 -3.07 -30.84 -9.62
CA THR A 307 -2.40 -31.63 -8.58
C THR A 307 -3.33 -32.09 -7.46
N ASN A 308 -4.57 -31.60 -7.43
CA ASN A 308 -5.54 -31.80 -6.35
C ASN A 308 -4.93 -31.46 -4.99
N ASP A 309 -4.24 -30.32 -4.93
CA ASP A 309 -3.58 -29.82 -3.74
C ASP A 309 -3.65 -28.30 -3.64
N TRP A 310 -3.20 -27.76 -2.52
CA TRP A 310 -3.09 -26.34 -2.32
C TRP A 310 -2.01 -25.74 -3.23
N VAL A 311 -2.33 -24.62 -3.89
CA VAL A 311 -1.32 -23.82 -4.59
C VAL A 311 -0.25 -23.39 -3.60
N HIS A 312 1.02 -23.50 -4.00
CA HIS A 312 2.17 -23.01 -3.25
C HIS A 312 2.11 -21.48 -3.14
N ALA A 313 1.37 -21.00 -2.15
CA ALA A 313 1.12 -19.59 -1.93
C ALA A 313 1.48 -19.23 -0.50
N GLY A 314 2.43 -18.30 -0.36
CA GLY A 314 2.71 -17.66 0.93
C GLY A 314 1.46 -16.96 1.46
N GLY A 315 1.19 -17.11 2.76
CA GLY A 315 0.04 -16.50 3.41
C GLY A 315 -0.24 -17.13 4.76
N LYS A 316 -1.00 -16.41 5.60
CA LYS A 316 -1.59 -16.99 6.80
C LYS A 316 -2.98 -17.49 6.45
N PHE A 317 -3.36 -18.62 7.03
CA PHE A 317 -4.66 -19.22 6.81
C PHE A 317 -5.40 -19.38 8.13
N THR A 318 -6.72 -19.33 8.05
CA THR A 318 -7.62 -19.61 9.15
C THR A 318 -8.64 -20.67 8.78
N PHE A 319 -9.05 -21.41 9.79
CA PHE A 319 -10.05 -22.48 9.73
C PHE A 319 -11.02 -22.33 10.91
N LEU A 320 -12.15 -23.01 10.85
CA LEU A 320 -13.13 -23.02 11.94
C LEU A 320 -12.60 -23.81 13.13
N ARG A 321 -12.70 -23.22 14.33
CA ARG A 321 -12.27 -23.86 15.58
C ARG A 321 -12.97 -25.20 15.78
N ALA A 322 -14.30 -25.18 15.69
CA ALA A 322 -15.12 -26.37 15.88
C ALA A 322 -14.83 -27.48 14.86
N SER A 323 -14.46 -27.15 13.62
CA SER A 323 -14.08 -28.16 12.62
C SER A 323 -12.73 -28.78 12.95
N PHE A 324 -11.78 -27.97 13.44
CA PHE A 324 -10.50 -28.48 13.91
C PHE A 324 -10.64 -29.37 15.14
N ASP A 325 -11.46 -28.97 16.12
CA ASP A 325 -11.69 -29.79 17.32
C ASP A 325 -12.30 -31.16 16.96
N LYS A 326 -13.19 -31.20 15.95
CA LYS A 326 -13.78 -32.45 15.45
C LYS A 326 -12.75 -33.36 14.77
N ILE A 327 -11.98 -32.81 13.83
CA ILE A 327 -10.99 -33.61 13.08
C ILE A 327 -9.83 -34.05 13.98
N GLU A 328 -9.47 -33.23 14.98
CA GLU A 328 -8.48 -33.59 16.01
C GLU A 328 -8.96 -34.76 16.88
N ALA A 329 -10.22 -34.73 17.34
CA ALA A 329 -10.78 -35.83 18.13
C ALA A 329 -10.85 -37.15 17.33
N GLU A 330 -11.15 -37.08 16.03
CA GLU A 330 -11.17 -38.25 15.15
C GLU A 330 -9.76 -38.77 14.85
N PHE A 331 -8.82 -37.87 14.57
CA PHE A 331 -7.40 -38.17 14.40
C PHE A 331 -6.83 -38.91 15.63
N GLN A 332 -7.10 -38.39 16.84
CA GLN A 332 -6.63 -39.02 18.07
C GLN A 332 -7.25 -40.40 18.29
N ARG A 333 -8.53 -40.57 17.96
CA ARG A 333 -9.22 -41.87 18.06
C ARG A 333 -8.59 -42.90 17.12
N LEU A 334 -8.38 -42.53 15.86
CA LEU A 334 -7.77 -43.42 14.85
C LEU A 334 -6.33 -43.79 15.21
N ARG A 335 -5.55 -42.82 15.70
CA ARG A 335 -4.18 -43.06 16.18
C ARG A 335 -4.11 -44.01 17.37
N GLY A 336 -5.14 -44.02 18.22
CA GLY A 336 -5.25 -44.96 19.33
C GLY A 336 -5.68 -46.37 18.91
N SER A 337 -6.45 -46.51 17.83
CA SER A 337 -6.98 -47.80 17.36
C SER A 337 -6.14 -48.52 16.30
N ASP A 338 -5.36 -47.80 15.49
CA ASP A 338 -4.60 -48.35 14.37
C ASP A 338 -3.08 -48.12 14.52
N PRO A 339 -2.31 -49.12 14.99
CA PRO A 339 -0.86 -49.01 15.09
C PRO A 339 -0.16 -48.86 13.73
N SER A 340 -0.77 -49.34 12.65
CA SER A 340 -0.18 -49.34 11.31
C SER A 340 -0.30 -47.99 10.58
N ASN A 341 -1.13 -47.08 11.10
CA ASN A 341 -1.52 -45.80 10.49
C ASN A 341 -2.20 -45.92 9.11
N ASN A 342 -2.52 -47.11 8.62
CA ASN A 342 -3.15 -47.29 7.31
C ASN A 342 -4.58 -46.74 7.26
N ALA A 343 -5.40 -47.02 8.26
CA ALA A 343 -6.75 -46.50 8.37
C ALA A 343 -6.74 -44.98 8.51
N LEU A 344 -5.76 -44.46 9.26
CA LEU A 344 -5.53 -43.02 9.42
C LEU A 344 -5.22 -42.34 8.09
N MET A 345 -4.32 -42.91 7.28
CA MET A 345 -3.96 -42.32 5.98
C MET A 345 -5.09 -42.40 4.97
N LEU A 346 -5.83 -43.52 4.90
CA LEU A 346 -7.02 -43.63 4.03
C LEU A 346 -8.10 -42.61 4.40
N TRP A 347 -8.30 -42.38 5.70
CA TRP A 347 -9.20 -41.35 6.21
C TRP A 347 -8.73 -39.94 5.81
N ALA A 348 -7.43 -39.65 5.97
CA ALA A 348 -6.87 -38.35 5.62
C ALA A 348 -6.96 -38.08 4.10
N ASP A 349 -6.66 -39.08 3.28
CA ASP A 349 -6.77 -39.01 1.82
C ASP A 349 -8.20 -38.70 1.37
N LYS A 350 -9.18 -39.36 2.00
CA LYS A 350 -10.61 -39.09 1.76
C LYS A 350 -10.98 -37.64 2.10
N ILE A 351 -10.66 -37.18 3.32
CA ILE A 351 -11.01 -35.82 3.76
C ILE A 351 -10.30 -34.77 2.90
N HIS A 352 -9.03 -34.98 2.56
CA HIS A 352 -8.27 -34.08 1.70
C HIS A 352 -8.96 -33.93 0.35
N LYS A 353 -9.32 -35.05 -0.30
CA LYS A 353 -10.02 -35.03 -1.60
C LYS A 353 -11.35 -34.27 -1.52
N GLU A 354 -12.19 -34.59 -0.53
CA GLU A 354 -13.47 -33.90 -0.31
C GLU A 354 -13.26 -32.38 -0.09
N THR A 355 -12.22 -32.01 0.65
CA THR A 355 -11.88 -30.62 0.94
C THR A 355 -11.39 -29.90 -0.31
N MET A 356 -10.54 -30.52 -1.13
CA MET A 356 -10.04 -29.91 -2.37
C MET A 356 -11.18 -29.68 -3.37
N GLU A 357 -12.07 -30.67 -3.54
CA GLU A 357 -13.26 -30.52 -4.40
C GLU A 357 -14.16 -29.38 -3.92
N PHE A 358 -14.44 -29.33 -2.62
CA PHE A 358 -15.21 -28.25 -2.01
C PHE A 358 -14.55 -26.88 -2.23
N MET A 359 -13.24 -26.79 -2.02
CA MET A 359 -12.51 -25.53 -2.11
C MET A 359 -12.35 -25.06 -3.56
N ALA A 360 -12.23 -25.96 -4.53
CA ALA A 360 -12.24 -25.63 -5.96
C ALA A 360 -13.60 -25.03 -6.39
N GLU A 361 -14.71 -25.58 -5.87
CA GLU A 361 -16.05 -25.01 -6.07
C GLU A 361 -16.17 -23.61 -5.43
N VAL A 362 -15.68 -23.44 -4.20
CA VAL A 362 -15.62 -22.14 -3.52
C VAL A 362 -14.76 -21.13 -4.30
N ASN A 363 -13.59 -21.54 -4.80
CA ASN A 363 -12.71 -20.67 -5.59
C ASN A 363 -13.42 -20.21 -6.87
N THR A 364 -14.11 -21.11 -7.57
CA THR A 364 -14.91 -20.80 -8.76
C THR A 364 -16.00 -19.78 -8.44
N LEU A 365 -16.72 -19.98 -7.34
CA LEU A 365 -17.79 -19.09 -6.90
C LEU A 365 -17.26 -17.69 -6.53
N GLU A 366 -16.19 -17.61 -5.76
CA GLU A 366 -15.55 -16.33 -5.41
C GLU A 366 -15.00 -15.60 -6.63
N ALA A 367 -14.44 -16.33 -7.61
CA ALA A 367 -13.98 -15.76 -8.87
C ALA A 367 -15.15 -15.19 -9.69
N TRP A 368 -16.27 -15.91 -9.77
CA TRP A 368 -17.48 -15.43 -10.42
C TRP A 368 -18.01 -14.16 -9.72
N PHE A 369 -18.11 -14.12 -8.39
CA PHE A 369 -18.53 -12.91 -7.67
C PHE A 369 -17.63 -11.72 -7.95
N LYS A 370 -16.32 -11.95 -8.03
CA LYS A 370 -15.36 -10.89 -8.33
C LYS A 370 -15.58 -10.35 -9.75
N GLU A 371 -15.90 -11.19 -10.71
CA GLU A 371 -16.17 -10.78 -12.09
C GLU A 371 -17.55 -10.13 -12.24
N HIS A 372 -18.59 -10.75 -11.70
CA HIS A 372 -19.95 -10.21 -11.64
C HIS A 372 -19.98 -8.88 -10.89
N GLY A 373 -19.16 -8.72 -9.84
CA GLY A 373 -18.97 -7.43 -9.18
C GLY A 373 -18.42 -6.36 -10.11
N LYS A 374 -17.50 -6.67 -11.03
CA LYS A 374 -16.98 -5.67 -11.99
C LYS A 374 -18.01 -5.26 -13.04
N THR A 375 -18.93 -6.16 -13.41
CA THR A 375 -19.97 -5.88 -14.40
C THR A 375 -21.18 -5.18 -13.79
N THR A 376 -21.60 -5.60 -12.59
CA THR A 376 -22.80 -5.09 -11.90
C THR A 376 -22.51 -3.88 -11.02
N HIS A 377 -21.40 -3.87 -10.26
CA HIS A 377 -21.01 -2.66 -9.53
C HIS A 377 -20.42 -1.65 -10.52
N ASN A 378 -21.23 -0.67 -10.86
CA ASN A 378 -20.84 0.56 -11.55
C ASN A 378 -20.64 0.49 -13.08
N PRO A 379 -21.50 -0.22 -13.86
CA PRO A 379 -21.52 -0.07 -15.32
C PRO A 379 -21.78 1.40 -15.69
N ALA A 380 -22.63 2.10 -14.94
CA ALA A 380 -22.85 3.54 -15.06
C ALA A 380 -21.55 4.33 -14.90
N GLY A 381 -20.74 4.07 -13.86
CA GLY A 381 -19.46 4.77 -13.68
C GLY A 381 -18.42 4.45 -14.73
N LYS A 382 -18.37 3.21 -15.25
CA LYS A 382 -17.51 2.85 -16.39
C LYS A 382 -17.98 3.58 -17.67
N ALA A 383 -19.29 3.59 -17.93
CA ALA A 383 -19.91 4.30 -19.05
C ALA A 383 -19.69 5.82 -18.94
N TRP A 384 -19.83 6.40 -17.76
CA TRP A 384 -19.54 7.82 -17.51
C TRP A 384 -18.07 8.12 -17.73
N ARG A 385 -17.16 7.29 -17.22
CA ARG A 385 -15.72 7.45 -17.46
C ARG A 385 -15.41 7.41 -18.95
N GLN A 386 -16.01 6.49 -19.71
CA GLN A 386 -15.81 6.40 -21.16
C GLN A 386 -16.37 7.62 -21.89
N LYS A 387 -17.63 8.00 -21.63
CA LYS A 387 -18.24 9.23 -22.17
C LYS A 387 -17.36 10.47 -21.92
N ARG A 388 -16.77 10.58 -20.73
CA ARG A 388 -15.85 11.68 -20.37
C ARG A 388 -14.54 11.62 -21.16
N ILE A 389 -13.97 10.44 -21.37
CA ILE A 389 -12.78 10.26 -22.21
C ILE A 389 -13.09 10.75 -23.62
N ASP A 390 -14.18 10.26 -24.22
CA ASP A 390 -14.56 10.56 -25.61
C ASP A 390 -14.83 12.07 -25.77
N PHE A 391 -15.63 12.65 -24.86
CA PHE A 391 -15.98 14.08 -24.90
C PHE A 391 -14.74 14.99 -24.75
N PHE A 392 -13.90 14.77 -23.74
CA PHE A 392 -12.74 15.63 -23.52
C PHE A 392 -11.64 15.42 -24.55
N GLN A 393 -11.48 14.22 -25.11
CA GLN A 393 -10.54 13.99 -26.21
C GLN A 393 -11.01 14.67 -27.49
N ALA A 394 -12.29 14.61 -27.82
CA ALA A 394 -12.86 15.33 -28.96
C ALA A 394 -12.60 16.85 -28.82
N ARG A 395 -12.94 17.44 -27.67
CA ARG A 395 -12.67 18.87 -27.41
C ARG A 395 -11.19 19.24 -27.39
N ALA A 396 -10.32 18.35 -26.92
CA ALA A 396 -8.87 18.56 -26.95
C ALA A 396 -8.31 18.51 -28.38
N ALA A 397 -8.90 17.69 -29.27
CA ALA A 397 -8.55 17.63 -30.68
C ALA A 397 -9.01 18.86 -31.48
N GLU A 398 -10.02 19.59 -30.99
CA GLU A 398 -10.50 20.85 -31.58
C GLU A 398 -9.68 22.09 -31.16
N LEU A 399 -8.75 21.95 -30.20
CA LEU A 399 -7.88 23.06 -29.81
C LEU A 399 -6.90 23.43 -30.94
N GLU A 400 -6.36 24.65 -30.89
CA GLU A 400 -5.33 25.12 -31.82
C GLU A 400 -4.00 25.32 -31.08
N PRO A 401 -2.92 24.59 -31.42
CA PRO A 401 -2.91 23.32 -32.18
C PRO A 401 -3.66 22.17 -31.48
N PRO A 402 -4.12 21.14 -32.23
CA PRO A 402 -4.80 19.97 -31.68
C PRO A 402 -3.96 19.21 -30.65
N MET A 403 -4.61 18.73 -29.58
CA MET A 403 -3.94 17.98 -28.53
C MET A 403 -4.22 16.47 -28.65
N ASP A 404 -3.20 15.69 -29.01
CA ASP A 404 -3.25 14.23 -29.11
C ASP A 404 -3.60 13.58 -27.76
N SER A 405 -4.37 12.49 -27.81
CA SER A 405 -4.79 11.71 -26.65
C SER A 405 -3.63 11.34 -25.71
N ARG A 406 -2.48 10.93 -26.25
CA ARG A 406 -1.29 10.53 -25.46
C ARG A 406 -0.75 11.67 -24.63
N ILE A 407 -0.81 12.91 -25.14
CA ILE A 407 -0.41 14.12 -24.43
C ILE A 407 -1.40 14.40 -23.29
N LEU A 408 -2.69 14.32 -23.59
CA LEU A 408 -3.76 14.57 -22.61
C LEU A 408 -3.68 13.59 -21.41
N TRP A 409 -3.32 12.33 -21.65
CA TRP A 409 -3.12 11.32 -20.60
C TRP A 409 -1.95 11.61 -19.65
N LYS A 410 -1.02 12.50 -20.00
CA LYS A 410 0.02 12.99 -19.08
C LYS A 410 -0.47 14.08 -18.15
N MET A 411 -1.64 14.64 -18.40
CA MET A 411 -2.15 15.78 -17.64
C MET A 411 -2.95 15.31 -16.44
N SER A 412 -2.42 15.58 -15.25
CA SER A 412 -3.04 15.16 -13.99
C SER A 412 -4.45 15.71 -13.79
N ALA A 413 -4.73 16.93 -14.29
CA ALA A 413 -6.04 17.55 -14.25
C ALA A 413 -7.09 16.76 -15.06
N PHE A 414 -6.71 16.25 -16.23
CA PHE A 414 -7.55 15.39 -17.06
C PHE A 414 -7.83 14.06 -16.35
N VAL A 415 -6.78 13.36 -15.90
CA VAL A 415 -6.93 12.06 -15.22
C VAL A 415 -7.78 12.16 -13.95
N ARG A 416 -7.66 13.26 -13.19
CA ARG A 416 -8.54 13.55 -12.03
C ARG A 416 -9.99 13.75 -12.45
N ASN A 417 -10.24 14.47 -13.55
CA ASN A 417 -11.59 14.70 -14.07
C ASN A 417 -12.28 13.40 -14.51
N LEU A 418 -11.55 12.38 -14.95
CA LEU A 418 -12.12 11.09 -15.32
C LEU A 418 -12.67 10.27 -14.14
N LYS A 419 -12.35 10.65 -12.89
CA LYS A 419 -12.86 9.97 -11.68
C LYS A 419 -14.25 10.45 -11.25
N ILE A 420 -14.75 11.53 -11.86
CA ILE A 420 -16.06 12.10 -11.54
C ILE A 420 -17.15 11.26 -12.23
N ALA A 421 -18.12 10.77 -11.46
CA ALA A 421 -19.18 9.87 -11.92
C ALA A 421 -20.42 10.64 -12.43
N THR A 422 -20.21 11.63 -13.32
CA THR A 422 -21.29 12.42 -13.94
C THR A 422 -21.00 12.64 -15.43
N GLU A 423 -22.06 12.93 -16.20
CA GLU A 423 -21.95 13.28 -17.62
C GLU A 423 -21.00 14.48 -17.82
N PRO A 424 -20.09 14.44 -18.80
CA PRO A 424 -19.30 15.62 -19.15
C PRO A 424 -20.19 16.72 -19.72
N THR A 425 -19.87 17.97 -19.42
CA THR A 425 -20.57 19.15 -19.94
C THR A 425 -19.56 20.19 -20.41
N GLU A 426 -19.97 21.12 -21.26
CA GLU A 426 -19.11 22.22 -21.74
C GLU A 426 -18.52 23.02 -20.57
N ARG A 427 -19.30 23.29 -19.53
CA ARG A 427 -18.80 23.95 -18.31
C ARG A 427 -17.63 23.20 -17.65
N MET A 428 -17.63 21.87 -17.68
CA MET A 428 -16.51 21.09 -17.15
C MET A 428 -15.28 21.16 -18.05
N TRP A 429 -15.49 21.26 -19.37
CA TRP A 429 -14.42 21.49 -20.32
C TRP A 429 -13.79 22.87 -20.13
N ASP A 430 -14.60 23.93 -20.00
CA ASP A 430 -14.14 25.29 -19.73
C ASP A 430 -13.31 25.40 -18.44
N GLN A 431 -13.60 24.55 -17.44
CA GLN A 431 -12.82 24.47 -16.20
C GLN A 431 -11.56 23.61 -16.32
N LEU A 432 -11.54 22.67 -17.26
CA LEU A 432 -10.41 21.77 -17.50
C LEU A 432 -9.38 22.42 -18.41
N LYS A 433 -9.80 23.02 -19.52
CA LYS A 433 -8.96 23.69 -20.53
C LYS A 433 -7.85 24.57 -19.93
N PRO A 434 -8.12 25.56 -19.05
CA PRO A 434 -7.08 26.43 -18.49
C PRO A 434 -6.07 25.70 -17.58
N LYS A 435 -6.38 24.46 -17.15
CA LYS A 435 -5.48 23.64 -16.32
C LYS A 435 -4.59 22.70 -17.15
N ILE A 436 -4.93 22.49 -18.42
CA ILE A 436 -4.23 21.56 -19.31
C ILE A 436 -3.41 22.29 -20.38
N GLU A 437 -3.93 23.39 -20.91
CA GLU A 437 -3.32 24.15 -22.01
C GLU A 437 -1.92 24.69 -21.65
N PRO A 438 -1.68 25.28 -20.46
CA PRO A 438 -0.35 25.75 -20.09
C PRO A 438 0.71 24.65 -19.97
N TYR A 439 0.28 23.39 -19.78
CA TYR A 439 1.18 22.25 -19.60
C TYR A 439 1.36 21.41 -20.86
N ARG A 440 0.89 21.88 -22.02
CA ARG A 440 0.92 21.14 -23.29
C ARG A 440 2.35 20.75 -23.70
N LEU A 441 3.29 21.69 -23.66
CA LEU A 441 4.68 21.46 -24.06
C LEU A 441 5.36 20.43 -23.15
N GLN A 442 5.13 20.54 -21.85
CA GLN A 442 5.69 19.67 -20.82
C GLN A 442 5.12 18.25 -20.94
N ALA A 443 3.83 18.11 -21.22
CA ALA A 443 3.23 16.82 -21.53
C ALA A 443 3.86 16.18 -22.77
N HIS A 444 4.15 16.97 -23.82
CA HIS A 444 4.86 16.48 -25.00
C HIS A 444 6.27 16.00 -24.66
N GLN A 445 7.02 16.75 -23.83
CA GLN A 445 8.35 16.36 -23.35
C GLN A 445 8.32 15.00 -22.63
N VAL A 446 7.35 14.77 -21.75
CA VAL A 446 7.20 13.49 -21.03
C VAL A 446 6.89 12.34 -22.00
N VAL A 447 6.01 12.55 -22.99
CA VAL A 447 5.72 11.54 -24.02
C VAL A 447 6.97 11.23 -24.86
N GLN A 448 7.72 12.26 -25.25
CA GLN A 448 8.95 12.11 -26.01
C GLN A 448 10.01 11.36 -25.19
N PHE A 449 10.18 11.71 -23.92
CA PHE A 449 11.06 11.01 -22.99
C PHE A 449 10.72 9.52 -22.91
N GLU A 450 9.46 9.17 -22.66
CA GLU A 450 9.03 7.77 -22.58
C GLU A 450 9.23 7.01 -23.90
N ARG A 451 9.01 7.67 -25.03
CA ARG A 451 9.26 7.08 -26.36
C ARG A 451 10.75 6.82 -26.57
N VAL A 452 11.59 7.81 -26.24
CA VAL A 452 13.04 7.74 -26.41
C VAL A 452 13.65 6.67 -25.51
N MET A 453 13.27 6.61 -24.23
CA MET A 453 13.75 5.59 -23.29
C MET A 453 13.39 4.15 -23.70
N LYS A 454 12.36 3.97 -24.53
CA LYS A 454 11.96 2.67 -25.10
C LYS A 454 12.54 2.41 -26.49
N SER A 455 13.26 3.36 -27.07
CA SER A 455 13.82 3.28 -28.42
C SER A 455 15.08 2.42 -28.44
N GLU A 456 15.21 1.56 -29.45
CA GLU A 456 16.47 0.84 -29.72
C GLU A 456 17.61 1.80 -30.11
N ARG A 457 17.28 3.03 -30.54
CA ARG A 457 18.24 4.07 -30.90
C ARG A 457 18.61 4.99 -29.73
N LEU A 458 18.27 4.64 -28.50
CA LEU A 458 18.53 5.45 -27.30
C LEU A 458 19.98 5.96 -27.22
N GLU A 459 20.96 5.11 -27.56
CA GLU A 459 22.39 5.48 -27.50
C GLU A 459 22.81 6.55 -28.52
N SER A 460 22.05 6.72 -29.60
CA SER A 460 22.31 7.76 -30.60
C SER A 460 21.73 9.13 -30.22
N GLU A 461 20.89 9.19 -29.19
CA GLU A 461 20.22 10.42 -28.79
C GLU A 461 21.21 11.46 -28.26
N PRO A 462 21.12 12.73 -28.70
CA PRO A 462 22.07 13.78 -28.31
C PRO A 462 22.21 13.93 -26.79
N GLN A 463 21.11 13.84 -26.04
CA GLN A 463 21.07 13.94 -24.59
C GLN A 463 21.79 12.77 -23.91
N VAL A 464 21.70 11.57 -24.47
CA VAL A 464 22.40 10.38 -23.96
C VAL A 464 23.90 10.49 -24.24
N ARG A 465 24.29 10.97 -25.43
CA ARG A 465 25.69 11.27 -25.75
C ARG A 465 26.28 12.36 -24.85
N LEU A 466 25.50 13.40 -24.54
CA LEU A 466 25.89 14.44 -23.60
C LEU A 466 26.06 13.87 -22.19
N PHE A 467 25.13 13.04 -21.71
CA PHE A 467 25.25 12.35 -20.43
C PHE A 467 26.57 11.56 -20.35
N ARG A 468 26.90 10.79 -21.39
CA ARG A 468 28.16 10.02 -21.43
C ARG A 468 29.40 10.92 -21.44
N ARG A 469 29.37 12.03 -22.20
CA ARG A 469 30.47 13.02 -22.20
C ARG A 469 30.70 13.62 -20.80
N LEU A 470 29.63 13.97 -20.10
CA LEU A 470 29.71 14.52 -18.75
C LEU A 470 30.17 13.49 -17.71
N GLN A 471 29.66 12.26 -17.82
CA GLN A 471 30.11 11.14 -16.99
C GLN A 471 31.61 10.90 -17.16
N GLU A 472 32.08 10.80 -18.40
CA GLU A 472 33.50 10.60 -18.74
C GLU A 472 34.37 11.75 -18.21
N HIS A 473 33.91 13.00 -18.36
CA HIS A 473 34.60 14.18 -17.83
C HIS A 473 34.78 14.10 -16.31
N ARG A 474 33.78 13.61 -15.58
CA ARG A 474 33.76 13.54 -14.10
C ARG A 474 34.24 12.21 -13.51
N ARG A 475 34.58 11.22 -14.34
CA ARG A 475 34.87 9.84 -13.90
C ARG A 475 36.03 9.72 -12.91
N CYS A 476 37.02 10.62 -13.01
CA CYS A 476 38.24 10.58 -12.20
C CYS A 476 37.95 10.76 -10.70
N ARG A 477 36.73 11.16 -10.32
CA ARG A 477 36.26 11.12 -8.94
C ARG A 477 36.28 9.72 -8.31
N LYS A 478 36.05 8.66 -9.10
CA LYS A 478 36.02 7.27 -8.60
C LYS A 478 37.39 6.58 -8.58
N THR A 479 38.47 7.25 -9.02
CA THR A 479 39.82 6.67 -8.95
C THR A 479 40.34 6.66 -7.51
N ALA A 480 41.34 5.82 -7.24
CA ALA A 480 42.08 5.83 -5.98
C ALA A 480 43.52 6.32 -6.26
N PRO A 481 43.90 7.56 -5.87
CA PRO A 481 43.10 8.55 -5.14
C PRO A 481 42.07 9.29 -6.03
N PRO A 482 41.00 9.88 -5.45
CA PRO A 482 40.01 10.65 -6.20
C PRO A 482 40.63 11.90 -6.83
N SER A 483 40.47 12.06 -8.15
CA SER A 483 40.90 13.26 -8.87
C SER A 483 39.70 14.05 -9.38
N PHE A 484 39.49 15.21 -8.78
CA PHE A 484 38.38 16.11 -9.09
C PHE A 484 38.77 17.15 -10.15
N ARG A 485 37.83 17.50 -11.03
CA ARG A 485 37.97 18.62 -11.97
C ARG A 485 37.94 19.97 -11.24
N PRO A 486 38.45 21.07 -11.84
CA PRO A 486 38.47 22.38 -11.20
C PRO A 486 37.10 22.82 -10.66
N GLU A 487 36.04 22.63 -11.43
CA GLU A 487 34.67 22.91 -11.03
C GLU A 487 34.18 22.04 -9.87
N GLN A 488 34.56 20.75 -9.85
CA GLN A 488 34.21 19.84 -8.76
C GLN A 488 34.93 20.23 -7.47
N ARG A 489 36.22 20.63 -7.56
CA ARG A 489 36.99 21.11 -6.41
C ARG A 489 36.38 22.38 -5.83
N ASP A 490 35.98 23.31 -6.69
CA ASP A 490 35.34 24.57 -6.28
C ASP A 490 34.04 24.31 -5.50
N VAL A 491 33.18 23.42 -6.02
CA VAL A 491 31.97 22.97 -5.30
C VAL A 491 32.31 22.30 -3.97
N LEU A 492 33.28 21.40 -3.94
CA LEU A 492 33.67 20.70 -2.71
C LEU A 492 34.25 21.64 -1.66
N ILE A 493 35.07 22.62 -2.03
CA ILE A 493 35.59 23.64 -1.10
C ILE A 493 34.44 24.41 -0.47
N CYS A 494 33.50 24.88 -1.29
CA CYS A 494 32.31 25.58 -0.81
C CYS A 494 31.46 24.67 0.11
N ALA A 495 31.27 23.40 -0.27
CA ALA A 495 30.51 22.42 0.50
C ALA A 495 31.11 22.15 1.88
N HIS A 496 32.44 22.02 1.99
CA HIS A 496 33.10 21.85 3.28
C HIS A 496 32.92 23.05 4.20
N LEU A 497 32.97 24.28 3.65
CA LEU A 497 32.72 25.50 4.42
C LEU A 497 31.29 25.54 4.96
N VAL A 498 30.32 25.25 4.09
CA VAL A 498 28.89 25.20 4.48
C VAL A 498 28.63 24.11 5.50
N TYR A 499 29.19 22.91 5.31
CA TYR A 499 29.04 21.81 6.27
C TYR A 499 29.59 22.18 7.65
N LYS A 500 30.82 22.73 7.72
CA LYS A 500 31.41 23.21 8.97
C LYS A 500 30.53 24.26 9.66
N GLN A 501 29.93 25.16 8.88
CA GLN A 501 29.01 26.15 9.41
C GLN A 501 27.72 25.52 9.97
N CYS A 502 27.12 24.56 9.26
CA CYS A 502 25.96 23.81 9.75
C CYS A 502 26.26 23.04 11.05
N VAL A 503 27.44 22.43 11.16
CA VAL A 503 27.89 21.75 12.38
C VAL A 503 28.07 22.76 13.52
N LYS A 504 28.72 23.91 13.26
CA LYS A 504 28.90 24.98 14.26
C LYS A 504 27.58 25.54 14.77
N GLU A 505 26.58 25.65 13.89
CA GLU A 505 25.23 26.11 14.23
C GLU A 505 24.35 25.01 14.85
N ASN A 506 24.90 23.80 15.07
CA ASN A 506 24.20 22.65 15.63
C ASN A 506 22.91 22.28 14.86
N VAL A 507 22.93 22.33 13.53
CA VAL A 507 21.78 21.90 12.71
C VAL A 507 21.38 20.46 13.06
N ALA A 508 20.08 20.22 13.28
CA ALA A 508 19.54 18.90 13.60
C ALA A 508 19.86 17.86 12.51
N ASP A 509 20.15 16.62 12.91
CA ASP A 509 20.55 15.56 11.97
C ASP A 509 19.52 15.28 10.88
N GLU A 510 18.22 15.34 11.17
CA GLU A 510 17.13 15.22 10.19
C GLU A 510 17.20 16.25 9.06
N ASP A 511 17.76 17.41 9.35
CA ASP A 511 17.78 18.57 8.45
C ASP A 511 19.13 18.79 7.81
N LEU A 512 20.19 18.25 8.42
CA LEU A 512 21.58 18.49 8.09
C LEU A 512 21.85 18.33 6.59
N LEU A 513 21.37 17.25 5.98
CA LEU A 513 21.56 17.00 4.55
C LEU A 513 20.90 18.08 3.69
N LEU A 514 19.59 18.30 3.86
CA LEU A 514 18.84 19.21 2.98
C LEU A 514 19.23 20.68 3.21
N LEU A 515 19.47 21.09 4.46
CA LEU A 515 19.93 22.44 4.77
C LEU A 515 21.35 22.69 4.27
N CYS A 516 22.26 21.71 4.37
CA CYS A 516 23.61 21.87 3.82
C CYS A 516 23.56 22.03 2.29
N LEU A 517 22.72 21.25 1.61
CA LEU A 517 22.53 21.34 0.15
C LEU A 517 21.87 22.67 -0.26
N GLU A 518 20.83 23.12 0.45
CA GLU A 518 20.17 24.41 0.19
C GLU A 518 21.15 25.59 0.38
N ARG A 519 21.86 25.62 1.51
CA ARG A 519 22.84 26.67 1.81
C ARG A 519 23.98 26.66 0.80
N LEU A 520 24.50 25.49 0.43
CA LEU A 520 25.50 25.36 -0.62
C LEU A 520 24.99 25.95 -1.94
N PHE A 521 23.77 25.63 -2.34
CA PHE A 521 23.20 26.18 -3.57
C PHE A 521 23.19 27.71 -3.54
N VAL A 522 22.73 28.32 -2.44
CA VAL A 522 22.68 29.78 -2.28
C VAL A 522 24.08 30.37 -2.24
N THR A 523 24.96 29.89 -1.35
CA THR A 523 26.34 30.41 -1.19
C THR A 523 27.14 30.29 -2.48
N TYR A 524 27.00 29.20 -3.23
CA TYR A 524 27.70 29.01 -4.49
C TYR A 524 27.23 29.99 -5.57
N HIS A 525 25.92 30.26 -5.68
CA HIS A 525 25.38 31.20 -6.67
C HIS A 525 25.62 32.67 -6.30
N MET A 526 25.77 32.99 -5.01
CA MET A 526 26.15 34.33 -4.54
C MET A 526 27.64 34.62 -4.68
N ASN A 527 28.47 33.60 -4.96
CA ASN A 527 29.90 33.80 -5.17
C ASN A 527 30.18 34.32 -6.59
N ASP A 528 30.78 35.49 -6.70
CA ASP A 528 31.18 36.09 -7.98
C ASP A 528 32.34 35.30 -8.63
N ARG A 529 33.17 34.62 -7.84
CA ARG A 529 34.36 33.89 -8.31
C ARG A 529 34.08 32.40 -8.51
N ARG A 530 33.04 32.06 -9.27
CA ARG A 530 32.73 30.67 -9.63
C ARG A 530 33.73 30.14 -10.66
N ALA A 531 34.09 28.86 -10.53
CA ALA A 531 34.89 28.18 -11.54
C ALA A 531 34.23 28.21 -12.94
N VAL A 532 35.06 28.23 -13.98
CA VAL A 532 34.65 27.98 -15.36
C VAL A 532 34.80 26.49 -15.64
N GLY A 533 33.73 25.83 -16.10
CA GLY A 533 33.69 24.37 -16.26
C GLY A 533 32.65 23.89 -17.26
N LEU A 534 32.54 22.56 -17.39
CA LEU A 534 31.58 21.92 -18.30
C LEU A 534 30.23 21.71 -17.59
N ASN A 535 29.21 22.43 -18.04
CA ASN A 535 27.86 22.43 -17.47
C ASN A 535 27.03 21.22 -17.88
N TYR A 536 25.95 20.95 -17.13
CA TYR A 536 25.00 19.86 -17.39
C TYR A 536 24.33 19.93 -18.78
N ASP A 537 24.28 21.11 -19.40
CA ASP A 537 23.73 21.37 -20.73
C ASP A 537 24.78 21.23 -21.86
N GLY A 538 26.03 20.90 -21.51
CA GLY A 538 27.14 20.74 -22.45
C GLY A 538 27.86 22.04 -22.82
N THR A 539 27.42 23.18 -22.29
CA THR A 539 28.12 24.47 -22.47
C THR A 539 29.35 24.55 -21.57
N THR A 540 30.37 25.28 -22.00
CA THR A 540 31.53 25.62 -21.16
C THR A 540 31.46 27.09 -20.80
N GLY A 541 31.53 27.41 -19.51
CA GLY A 541 31.37 28.78 -19.02
C GLY A 541 31.30 28.81 -17.50
N LEU A 542 30.73 29.87 -16.94
CA LEU A 542 30.46 29.94 -15.49
C LEU A 542 29.67 28.71 -15.05
N TYR A 543 30.21 28.00 -14.07
CA TYR A 543 29.71 26.68 -13.72
C TYR A 543 28.33 26.74 -13.05
N ARG A 544 27.44 25.84 -13.48
CA ARG A 544 26.07 25.69 -13.02
C ARG A 544 25.90 24.32 -12.38
N LEU A 545 25.37 24.31 -11.16
CA LEU A 545 25.19 23.10 -10.37
C LEU A 545 24.21 22.11 -11.03
N SER A 546 24.60 20.84 -11.00
CA SER A 546 23.82 19.67 -11.43
C SER A 546 23.44 18.80 -10.22
N LEU A 547 22.47 17.91 -10.37
CA LEU A 547 22.15 16.95 -9.30
C LEU A 547 23.28 15.94 -9.04
N ASP A 548 24.18 15.73 -10.01
CA ASP A 548 25.42 15.00 -9.76
C ASP A 548 26.34 15.72 -8.76
N ASP A 549 26.36 17.06 -8.76
CA ASP A 549 27.09 17.83 -7.75
C ASP A 549 26.47 17.67 -6.36
N ALA A 550 25.14 17.66 -6.27
CA ALA A 550 24.44 17.39 -5.00
C ALA A 550 24.80 16.00 -4.47
N ARG A 551 24.74 15.00 -5.34
CA ARG A 551 25.14 13.62 -5.02
C ARG A 551 26.60 13.55 -4.59
N MET A 552 27.50 14.25 -5.29
CA MET A 552 28.91 14.33 -4.93
C MET A 552 29.13 14.93 -3.54
N VAL A 553 28.38 15.97 -3.17
CA VAL A 553 28.48 16.59 -1.84
C VAL A 553 27.99 15.63 -0.75
N VAL A 554 26.90 14.90 -1.00
CA VAL A 554 26.44 13.85 -0.08
C VAL A 554 27.56 12.81 0.13
N GLU A 555 28.09 12.24 -0.93
CA GLU A 555 29.08 11.15 -0.88
C GLU A 555 30.47 11.61 -0.36
N GLU A 556 31.00 12.75 -0.80
CA GLU A 556 32.37 13.18 -0.49
C GLU A 556 32.51 14.06 0.75
N VAL A 557 31.44 14.72 1.20
CA VAL A 557 31.48 15.63 2.36
C VAL A 557 30.70 15.05 3.52
N LEU A 558 29.42 14.74 3.31
CA LEU A 558 28.56 14.31 4.40
C LEU A 558 28.83 12.86 4.80
N GLU A 559 28.87 11.92 3.85
CA GLU A 559 29.08 10.49 4.15
C GLU A 559 30.51 10.18 4.63
N LYS A 560 31.51 10.99 4.23
CA LYS A 560 32.86 10.91 4.79
C LYS A 560 32.94 11.44 6.22
N ALA A 561 32.12 12.43 6.58
CA ALA A 561 32.08 12.97 7.94
C ALA A 561 31.15 12.18 8.87
N ILE A 562 30.14 11.50 8.32
CA ILE A 562 29.14 10.72 9.05
C ILE A 562 28.97 9.39 8.34
N SER A 563 29.40 8.30 8.95
CA SER A 563 29.24 6.96 8.35
C SER A 563 27.75 6.68 8.04
N PRO A 564 27.38 6.32 6.79
CA PRO A 564 25.99 6.01 6.42
C PRO A 564 25.35 4.87 7.22
N HIS A 565 26.19 3.98 7.75
CA HIS A 565 25.79 2.82 8.54
C HIS A 565 25.62 3.15 10.03
N SER A 566 26.20 4.26 10.49
CA SER A 566 25.97 4.74 11.85
C SER A 566 24.51 5.10 12.07
N GLU A 567 24.07 5.10 13.33
CA GLU A 567 22.73 5.55 13.71
C GLU A 567 22.45 6.98 13.23
N ARG A 568 23.42 7.88 13.45
CA ARG A 568 23.39 9.25 12.95
C ARG A 568 23.25 9.29 11.42
N GLY A 569 24.04 8.49 10.71
CA GLY A 569 23.98 8.39 9.25
C GLY A 569 22.63 7.91 8.73
N ARG A 570 21.98 6.95 9.39
CA ARG A 570 20.64 6.49 8.99
C ARG A 570 19.60 7.61 9.09
N ILE A 571 19.69 8.46 10.10
CA ILE A 571 18.83 9.63 10.24
C ILE A 571 19.14 10.63 9.12
N VAL A 572 20.40 11.03 8.96
CA VAL A 572 20.79 12.06 7.97
C VAL A 572 20.49 11.63 6.54
N PHE A 573 20.82 10.39 6.17
CA PHE A 573 20.85 9.94 4.78
C PHE A 573 19.62 9.15 4.34
N GLN A 574 18.91 8.46 5.24
CA GLN A 574 17.85 7.49 4.88
C GLN A 574 16.44 7.89 5.33
N SER A 575 16.28 9.08 5.91
CA SER A 575 14.98 9.57 6.41
C SER A 575 14.29 10.58 5.47
N LEU A 576 14.73 10.73 4.22
CA LEU A 576 14.17 11.73 3.30
C LEU A 576 12.82 11.28 2.74
N ARG A 577 11.87 12.21 2.59
CA ARG A 577 10.56 11.94 1.99
C ARG A 577 10.41 12.67 0.66
N CYS A 578 9.69 12.05 -0.28
CA CYS A 578 9.36 12.67 -1.57
C CYS A 578 8.17 13.62 -1.43
N ARG A 579 8.33 14.87 -1.87
CA ARG A 579 7.27 15.89 -1.81
C ARG A 579 6.07 15.56 -2.70
N GLY A 580 6.23 14.72 -3.72
CA GLY A 580 5.14 14.26 -4.58
C GLY A 580 4.22 13.22 -3.93
N CYS A 581 4.66 12.57 -2.84
CA CYS A 581 3.92 11.53 -2.13
C CYS A 581 3.05 12.12 -1.01
N THR A 582 1.83 12.56 -1.33
CA THR A 582 0.90 13.19 -0.36
C THR A 582 0.08 12.21 0.49
N ARG A 583 0.26 10.90 0.30
CA ARG A 583 -0.52 9.88 1.03
C ARG A 583 0.04 9.65 2.44
N ASN A 584 -0.72 10.05 3.45
CA ASN A 584 -0.34 9.92 4.86
C ASN A 584 -0.43 8.47 5.39
N ASP A 585 -1.19 7.59 4.73
CA ASP A 585 -1.38 6.20 5.19
C ASP A 585 -0.13 5.33 5.00
N HIS A 586 0.81 5.76 4.17
CA HIS A 586 2.02 5.02 3.88
C HIS A 586 3.17 5.99 3.59
N VAL A 587 3.88 6.32 4.66
CA VAL A 587 5.08 7.16 4.63
C VAL A 587 6.26 6.30 4.22
N ARG A 588 6.82 6.56 3.03
CA ARG A 588 8.13 6.04 2.64
C ARG A 588 9.22 7.06 2.87
N THR A 589 10.34 6.60 3.42
CA THR A 589 11.59 7.34 3.40
C THR A 589 12.54 6.73 2.38
N TRP A 590 13.52 7.51 1.98
CA TRP A 590 14.40 7.25 0.87
C TRP A 590 15.80 7.75 1.22
N SER A 591 16.81 7.13 0.60
CA SER A 591 18.11 7.78 0.48
C SER A 591 18.05 8.92 -0.53
N PHE A 592 19.06 9.80 -0.55
CA PHE A 592 19.13 10.88 -1.54
C PHE A 592 19.01 10.36 -2.97
N VAL A 593 19.79 9.32 -3.31
CA VAL A 593 19.78 8.70 -4.65
C VAL A 593 18.42 8.07 -4.96
N SER A 594 17.94 7.18 -4.10
CA SER A 594 16.69 6.43 -4.36
C SER A 594 15.45 7.34 -4.38
N ALA A 595 15.48 8.47 -3.69
CA ALA A 595 14.41 9.46 -3.74
C ALA A 595 14.23 10.07 -5.14
N PHE A 596 15.33 10.43 -5.81
CA PHE A 596 15.29 10.98 -7.16
C PHE A 596 14.91 9.93 -8.21
N GLU A 597 15.40 8.71 -8.07
CA GLU A 597 14.96 7.57 -8.88
C GLU A 597 13.44 7.36 -8.76
N HIS A 598 12.92 7.36 -7.54
CA HIS A 598 11.49 7.28 -7.27
C HIS A 598 10.70 8.45 -7.89
N ILE A 599 11.21 9.68 -7.78
CA ILE A 599 10.58 10.86 -8.38
C ILE A 599 10.48 10.72 -9.89
N LEU A 600 11.54 10.27 -10.56
CA LEU A 600 11.52 10.06 -12.01
C LEU A 600 10.54 8.96 -12.42
N GLU A 601 10.53 7.85 -11.67
CA GLU A 601 9.66 6.72 -11.95
C GLU A 601 8.17 7.07 -11.76
N THR A 602 7.84 7.76 -10.66
CA THR A 602 6.46 7.92 -10.20
C THR A 602 5.87 9.30 -10.54
N HIS A 603 6.64 10.37 -10.32
CA HIS A 603 6.13 11.74 -10.32
C HIS A 603 6.44 12.50 -11.61
N ALA A 604 7.58 12.25 -12.26
CA ALA A 604 7.96 12.87 -13.53
C ALA A 604 7.17 12.35 -14.75
N ARG A 605 6.21 11.43 -14.54
CA ARG A 605 5.36 10.83 -15.60
C ARG A 605 4.10 11.62 -15.89
N ASN A 606 3.75 12.58 -15.05
CA ASN A 606 2.56 13.40 -15.22
C ASN A 606 2.93 14.88 -15.03
N VAL A 607 2.13 15.75 -15.64
CA VAL A 607 2.29 17.21 -15.57
C VAL A 607 1.04 17.87 -14.99
N GLY A 608 1.23 19.10 -14.54
CA GLY A 608 0.21 19.97 -14.00
C GLY A 608 0.78 20.83 -12.88
N GLU A 609 -0.07 21.72 -12.37
CA GLU A 609 0.30 22.61 -11.28
C GLU A 609 0.70 21.84 -10.02
N GLY A 610 1.93 22.07 -9.55
CA GLY A 610 2.54 21.36 -8.41
C GLY A 610 3.13 20.00 -8.77
N LEU A 611 3.18 19.65 -10.05
CA LEU A 611 3.77 18.43 -10.60
C LEU A 611 4.89 18.74 -11.59
N GLU A 612 5.74 19.70 -11.25
CA GLU A 612 6.87 20.16 -12.08
C GLU A 612 8.05 19.16 -12.11
N TYR A 613 7.83 17.94 -11.61
CA TYR A 613 8.80 16.83 -11.62
C TYR A 613 9.19 16.39 -13.03
N TYR A 614 8.41 16.76 -14.06
CA TYR A 614 8.73 16.49 -15.47
C TYR A 614 10.11 17.05 -15.87
N GLN A 615 10.64 18.05 -15.16
CA GLN A 615 11.99 18.59 -15.41
C GLN A 615 13.11 17.56 -15.17
N PHE A 616 12.82 16.47 -14.46
CA PHE A 616 13.74 15.36 -14.27
C PHE A 616 13.66 14.32 -15.38
N ALA A 617 12.70 14.41 -16.30
CA ALA A 617 12.44 13.46 -17.38
C ALA A 617 13.41 13.61 -18.57
N ASN A 618 14.72 13.54 -18.31
CA ASN A 618 15.76 13.63 -19.33
C ASN A 618 16.21 12.23 -19.78
N PRO A 619 16.32 11.96 -21.10
CA PRO A 619 16.88 10.71 -21.60
C PRO A 619 18.31 10.45 -21.07
N HIS A 620 18.57 9.21 -20.66
CA HIS A 620 19.85 8.76 -20.12
C HIS A 620 20.09 7.29 -20.53
N PRO A 621 21.35 6.82 -20.56
CA PRO A 621 21.64 5.43 -20.88
C PRO A 621 21.07 4.49 -19.81
N VAL A 622 20.70 3.27 -20.18
CA VAL A 622 20.19 2.27 -19.22
C VAL A 622 21.35 1.60 -18.47
N LYS A 623 22.43 1.24 -19.17
CA LYS A 623 23.59 0.57 -18.60
C LYS A 623 24.82 1.48 -18.67
N SER A 624 25.72 1.33 -17.69
CA SER A 624 27.07 1.87 -17.79
C SER A 624 27.81 1.28 -19.00
N LEU A 625 28.74 2.07 -19.56
CA LEU A 625 29.72 1.60 -20.55
C LEU A 625 30.54 0.43 -19.99
N PRO A 626 30.83 -0.61 -20.80
CA PRO A 626 31.86 -1.60 -20.48
C PRO A 626 33.21 -0.91 -20.26
N GLY A 627 33.95 -1.34 -19.22
CA GLY A 627 35.26 -0.78 -18.86
C GLY A 627 35.25 0.47 -17.96
N LEU A 628 34.08 0.95 -17.52
CA LEU A 628 33.97 2.04 -16.53
C LEU A 628 33.87 1.56 -15.07
N SER A 629 33.73 0.25 -14.82
CA SER A 629 33.85 -0.38 -13.50
C SER A 629 34.76 -1.59 -13.60
N SER A 630 35.60 -1.82 -12.59
CA SER A 630 36.37 -3.07 -12.45
C SER A 630 35.45 -4.28 -12.20
N GLU A 631 34.23 -4.04 -11.76
CA GLU A 631 33.18 -5.04 -11.68
C GLU A 631 32.42 -5.06 -13.01
N ASP A 632 32.52 -6.17 -13.74
CA ASP A 632 31.89 -6.42 -15.05
C ASP A 632 30.34 -6.36 -15.01
N THR A 633 29.76 -6.17 -13.83
CA THR A 633 28.35 -5.84 -13.63
C THR A 633 28.12 -4.37 -13.92
N GLY A 634 27.85 -4.03 -15.19
CA GLY A 634 27.50 -2.67 -15.60
C GLY A 634 26.40 -2.07 -14.72
N VAL A 635 26.73 -1.01 -13.98
CA VAL A 635 25.79 -0.29 -13.12
C VAL A 635 24.62 0.22 -13.97
N GLU A 636 23.39 -0.14 -13.59
CA GLU A 636 22.18 0.34 -14.24
C GLU A 636 21.88 1.78 -13.77
N TYR A 637 21.69 2.68 -14.71
CA TYR A 637 21.29 4.05 -14.42
C TYR A 637 19.77 4.16 -14.38
N LYS A 638 19.26 4.64 -13.25
CA LYS A 638 17.83 4.89 -13.03
C LYS A 638 17.47 6.37 -13.00
N PHE A 639 18.46 7.26 -13.17
CA PHE A 639 18.27 8.70 -13.12
C PHE A 639 19.34 9.47 -13.92
N PRO A 640 18.98 10.56 -14.63
CA PRO A 640 19.87 11.37 -15.47
C PRO A 640 20.79 12.33 -14.68
N TRP A 641 21.52 11.84 -13.67
CA TRP A 641 22.30 12.65 -12.73
C TRP A 641 23.14 13.79 -13.35
N TYR A 642 23.89 13.50 -14.41
CA TYR A 642 24.82 14.46 -15.02
C TYR A 642 24.15 15.55 -15.85
N THR A 643 23.00 15.27 -16.46
CA THR A 643 22.29 16.18 -17.38
C THR A 643 21.15 16.92 -16.71
N THR A 644 20.94 16.71 -15.42
CA THR A 644 19.86 17.36 -14.67
C THR A 644 20.39 18.52 -13.84
N LYS A 645 19.87 19.71 -14.12
CA LYS A 645 20.09 20.93 -13.33
C LYS A 645 19.71 20.69 -11.87
N TRP A 646 20.52 21.19 -10.94
CA TRP A 646 20.14 21.28 -9.53
C TRP A 646 19.08 22.39 -9.35
N PRO A 647 17.85 22.07 -8.92
CA PRO A 647 16.80 23.07 -8.70
C PRO A 647 17.06 23.91 -7.43
N ILE A 648 16.55 25.15 -7.39
CA ILE A 648 16.68 26.03 -6.21
C ILE A 648 16.08 25.35 -4.96
N SER A 649 14.93 24.71 -5.12
CA SER A 649 14.27 23.92 -4.07
C SER A 649 14.27 22.44 -4.43
N LEU A 650 14.89 21.60 -3.60
CA LEU A 650 14.88 20.16 -3.80
C LEU A 650 13.49 19.57 -3.52
N PRO A 651 13.01 18.60 -4.31
CA PRO A 651 11.71 17.93 -4.12
C PRO A 651 11.67 16.95 -2.93
N LEU A 652 12.52 17.16 -1.94
CA LEU A 652 12.74 16.28 -0.79
C LEU A 652 12.41 17.02 0.50
N VAL A 653 11.93 16.28 1.49
CA VAL A 653 11.47 16.82 2.77
C VAL A 653 12.02 15.98 3.91
N PRO A 654 12.47 16.56 5.04
CA PRO A 654 12.85 15.82 6.24
C PRO A 654 11.71 14.95 6.77
N CYS A 655 12.02 13.86 7.47
CA CYS A 655 10.98 12.95 7.99
C CYS A 655 10.05 13.61 9.02
N HIS A 656 10.49 14.65 9.71
CA HIS A 656 9.73 15.27 10.77
C HIS A 656 8.65 16.23 10.22
N GLN A 657 8.76 16.68 8.96
CA GLN A 657 7.79 17.60 8.37
C GLN A 657 6.60 16.86 7.73
N ASP A 658 5.43 17.46 7.86
CA ASP A 658 4.17 16.97 7.30
C ASP A 658 3.94 17.53 5.89
N ILE A 659 4.07 16.65 4.89
CA ILE A 659 3.88 16.98 3.47
C ILE A 659 2.48 17.54 3.19
N SER A 660 1.46 17.14 3.97
CA SER A 660 0.10 17.59 3.73
C SER A 660 -0.17 19.04 4.12
N LYS A 661 0.70 19.64 4.96
CA LYS A 661 0.59 21.05 5.41
C LYS A 661 1.36 22.03 4.53
N LEU A 662 1.88 21.53 3.43
CA LEU A 662 3.05 22.07 2.78
C LEU A 662 2.67 22.32 1.32
N ASP A 663 2.99 23.51 0.80
CA ASP A 663 2.54 23.91 -0.53
C ASP A 663 3.07 22.99 -1.64
N ASN A 664 2.41 23.06 -2.80
CA ASN A 664 2.87 22.40 -4.01
C ASN A 664 4.33 22.77 -4.30
N TRP A 665 5.17 21.76 -4.54
CA TRP A 665 6.58 21.98 -4.83
C TRP A 665 6.77 22.62 -6.19
N HIS A 666 7.76 23.51 -6.28
CA HIS A 666 8.16 24.12 -7.53
C HIS A 666 9.68 24.33 -7.54
N PRO A 667 10.41 23.93 -8.61
CA PRO A 667 11.87 23.90 -8.62
C PRO A 667 12.53 25.28 -8.51
N ASN A 668 11.86 26.33 -8.98
CA ASN A 668 12.38 27.71 -8.96
C ASN A 668 11.87 28.56 -7.78
N VAL A 669 10.98 28.03 -6.94
CA VAL A 669 10.45 28.78 -5.80
C VAL A 669 11.16 28.30 -4.55
N GLN A 670 11.94 29.19 -3.92
CA GLN A 670 12.55 28.88 -2.64
C GLN A 670 11.44 28.66 -1.61
N THR A 671 11.43 27.48 -1.01
CA THR A 671 10.44 27.11 0.00
C THR A 671 11.04 27.39 1.37
N LYS A 672 10.30 28.05 2.25
CA LYS A 672 10.78 28.31 3.61
C LYS A 672 11.02 26.98 4.34
N PHE A 673 12.28 26.65 4.60
CA PHE A 673 12.64 25.50 5.40
C PHE A 673 12.31 25.78 6.88
N THR A 674 11.58 24.87 7.53
CA THR A 674 11.31 24.96 8.97
C THR A 674 12.25 23.99 9.69
N PRO A 675 13.35 24.49 10.28
CA PRO A 675 14.31 23.62 10.97
C PRO A 675 13.70 23.03 12.23
N LEU A 676 14.04 21.78 12.53
CA LEU A 676 13.73 21.13 13.78
C LEU A 676 14.50 21.85 14.90
N PRO A 677 13.82 22.27 16.00
CA PRO A 677 14.52 22.76 17.18
C PRO A 677 15.50 21.69 17.66
N VAL A 678 16.75 22.10 17.89
CA VAL A 678 17.83 21.20 18.27
C VAL A 678 17.50 20.58 19.63
N ALA A 679 17.08 19.31 19.62
CA ALA A 679 17.35 18.44 20.74
C ALA A 679 18.78 17.93 20.48
N LEU A 680 19.77 18.43 21.22
CA LEU A 680 21.12 17.88 21.18
C LEU A 680 21.01 16.37 21.39
N ARG A 681 21.16 15.60 20.31
CA ARG A 681 21.27 14.14 20.35
C ARG A 681 22.68 13.79 20.77
N MET A 682 23.08 14.24 21.95
CA MET A 682 24.23 13.63 22.60
C MET A 682 23.84 12.18 22.90
N SER A 683 24.72 11.27 22.50
CA SER A 683 24.63 9.88 22.95
C SER A 683 24.60 9.87 24.48
N ALA A 684 23.74 9.04 25.09
CA ALA A 684 23.82 8.78 26.52
C ALA A 684 25.23 8.33 26.97
N PHE A 685 25.99 7.73 26.05
CA PHE A 685 27.33 7.16 26.25
C PHE A 685 28.46 8.11 25.82
N HIS A 686 28.15 9.32 25.33
CA HIS A 686 29.17 10.28 24.93
C HIS A 686 30.06 10.65 26.12
N GLY A 687 31.39 10.57 25.94
CA GLY A 687 32.36 10.85 27.01
C GLY A 687 32.38 9.82 28.14
N ARG A 688 31.84 8.61 27.91
CA ARG A 688 31.78 7.53 28.89
C ARG A 688 32.41 6.26 28.34
N GLN A 689 32.93 5.41 29.23
CA GLN A 689 33.48 4.11 28.89
C GLN A 689 32.91 3.02 29.79
N ALA A 690 32.75 1.81 29.25
CA ALA A 690 32.30 0.67 30.04
C ALA A 690 33.35 0.30 31.10
N LEU A 691 32.94 0.30 32.37
CA LEU A 691 33.82 -0.01 33.49
C LEU A 691 33.81 -1.52 33.77
N GLN A 692 34.93 -2.19 33.51
CA GLN A 692 35.12 -3.59 33.88
C GLN A 692 35.14 -3.73 35.41
N GLN A 693 34.31 -4.63 35.97
CA GLN A 693 34.18 -4.81 37.42
C GLN A 693 34.31 -6.27 37.87
N LYS A 694 33.31 -7.12 37.58
CA LYS A 694 33.26 -8.50 38.11
C LYS A 694 33.94 -9.55 37.23
N HIS A 695 33.81 -9.44 35.90
CA HIS A 695 34.24 -10.47 34.94
C HIS A 695 35.36 -9.96 34.04
N ALA A 696 36.03 -10.87 33.32
CA ALA A 696 37.03 -10.50 32.34
C ALA A 696 36.36 -9.75 31.17
N ALA A 697 37.03 -8.76 30.56
CA ALA A 697 36.43 -7.93 29.50
C ALA A 697 35.93 -8.73 28.28
N ASP A 698 36.55 -9.89 28.01
CA ASP A 698 36.24 -10.86 26.95
C ASP A 698 35.07 -11.81 27.29
N ASP A 699 34.62 -11.89 28.54
CA ASP A 699 33.50 -12.74 28.94
C ASP A 699 32.15 -12.07 28.61
N PHE A 700 31.78 -12.07 27.32
CA PHE A 700 30.57 -11.39 26.82
C PHE A 700 29.29 -11.75 27.60
N GLY A 701 29.01 -13.04 27.77
CA GLY A 701 27.79 -13.52 28.45
C GLY A 701 27.71 -13.08 29.92
N PRO A 702 28.73 -13.39 30.75
CA PRO A 702 28.79 -12.91 32.12
C PRO A 702 28.71 -11.38 32.27
N ASN A 703 29.37 -10.60 31.40
CA ASN A 703 29.26 -9.14 31.42
C ASN A 703 27.87 -8.63 31.07
N LEU A 704 27.17 -9.28 30.12
CA LEU A 704 25.78 -8.97 29.79
C LEU A 704 24.85 -9.23 30.97
N LEU A 705 24.98 -10.39 31.62
CA LEU A 705 24.19 -10.75 32.80
C LEU A 705 24.48 -9.82 33.97
N TYR A 706 25.74 -9.45 34.18
CA TYR A 706 26.13 -8.49 35.21
C TYR A 706 25.46 -7.14 35.01
N ALA A 707 25.52 -6.58 33.80
CA ALA A 707 24.87 -5.30 33.52
C ALA A 707 23.35 -5.39 33.68
N ALA A 708 22.72 -6.49 33.25
CA ALA A 708 21.30 -6.72 33.46
C ALA A 708 20.93 -6.83 34.95
N GLU A 709 21.79 -7.44 35.77
CA GLU A 709 21.64 -7.51 37.24
C GLU A 709 21.67 -6.11 37.86
N GLN A 710 22.64 -5.28 37.48
CA GLN A 710 22.76 -3.90 37.99
C GLN A 710 21.57 -3.01 37.59
N LEU A 711 20.93 -3.32 36.45
CA LEU A 711 19.77 -2.58 35.96
C LEU A 711 18.43 -3.13 36.53
N ASN A 712 18.43 -4.23 37.26
CA ASN A 712 17.19 -4.82 37.77
C ASN A 712 16.54 -3.93 38.85
N GLY A 713 15.24 -3.68 38.72
CA GLY A 713 14.46 -2.90 39.69
C GLY A 713 14.54 -1.38 39.54
N ILE A 714 15.30 -0.86 38.56
CA ILE A 714 15.27 0.56 38.21
C ILE A 714 14.05 0.88 37.34
N TRP A 715 13.62 2.14 37.33
CA TRP A 715 12.40 2.53 36.61
C TRP A 715 12.60 2.74 35.10
N LEU A 716 13.64 2.18 34.50
CA LEU A 716 13.84 2.24 33.05
C LEU A 716 13.00 1.17 32.33
N PRO A 717 12.47 1.46 31.14
CA PRO A 717 11.81 0.44 30.32
C PRO A 717 12.75 -0.71 29.94
N GLY A 718 12.25 -1.95 29.94
CA GLY A 718 13.02 -3.15 29.57
C GLY A 718 13.85 -3.04 28.27
N PRO A 719 13.34 -2.45 27.17
CA PRO A 719 14.15 -2.24 25.96
C PRO A 719 15.36 -1.32 26.16
N SER A 720 15.24 -0.29 27.01
CA SER A 720 16.34 0.62 27.33
C SER A 720 17.35 -0.07 28.23
N GLN A 721 16.89 -0.85 29.21
CA GLN A 721 17.77 -1.70 30.02
C GLN A 721 18.56 -2.68 29.16
N MET A 722 17.89 -3.38 28.22
CA MET A 722 18.54 -4.28 27.27
C MET A 722 19.60 -3.58 26.42
N LYS A 723 19.31 -2.37 25.92
CA LYS A 723 20.27 -1.60 25.10
C LYS A 723 21.51 -1.19 25.91
N ILE A 724 21.34 -0.79 27.18
CA ILE A 724 22.45 -0.46 28.06
C ILE A 724 23.28 -1.71 28.37
N ALA A 725 22.63 -2.82 28.76
CA ALA A 725 23.31 -4.07 29.08
C ALA A 725 24.08 -4.66 27.89
N LEU A 726 23.44 -4.68 26.71
CA LEU A 726 24.07 -5.16 25.48
C LEU A 726 25.26 -4.27 25.09
N LYS A 727 25.11 -2.95 25.17
CA LYS A 727 26.21 -2.03 24.87
C LYS A 727 27.37 -2.19 25.85
N TYR A 728 27.10 -2.40 27.14
CA TYR A 728 28.15 -2.63 28.14
C TYR A 728 28.99 -3.86 27.80
N ALA A 729 28.33 -4.98 27.50
CA ALA A 729 29.01 -6.23 27.15
C ALA A 729 29.78 -6.13 25.83
N LEU A 730 29.21 -5.47 24.80
CA LEU A 730 29.88 -5.28 23.51
C LEU A 730 31.09 -4.33 23.63
N ASP A 731 30.96 -3.23 24.36
CA ASP A 731 32.05 -2.25 24.54
C ASP A 731 33.22 -2.87 25.31
N LEU A 732 32.97 -3.71 26.34
CA LEU A 732 34.03 -4.46 27.03
C LEU A 732 34.69 -5.48 26.11
N TYR A 733 33.89 -6.25 25.36
CA TYR A 733 34.41 -7.26 24.45
C TYR A 733 35.30 -6.64 23.35
N ALA A 734 34.91 -5.47 22.84
CA ALA A 734 35.66 -4.71 21.83
C ALA A 734 37.02 -4.20 22.32
N GLN A 735 37.29 -4.18 23.64
CA GLN A 735 38.62 -3.82 24.16
C GLN A 735 39.67 -4.90 23.87
N LYS A 736 39.25 -6.17 23.73
CA LYS A 736 40.12 -7.31 23.48
C LYS A 736 39.97 -7.92 22.09
N HIS A 737 38.84 -7.69 21.42
CA HIS A 737 38.50 -8.28 20.14
C HIS A 737 38.16 -7.22 19.08
N VAL A 738 38.57 -7.48 17.84
CA VAL A 738 38.22 -6.63 16.68
C VAL A 738 36.82 -6.95 16.16
N GLU A 739 36.41 -8.22 16.25
CA GLU A 739 35.11 -8.69 15.79
C GLU A 739 34.10 -8.76 16.94
N GLU A 740 32.81 -8.61 16.62
CA GLU A 740 31.74 -8.83 17.60
C GLU A 740 31.67 -10.30 18.04
N PRO A 741 31.20 -10.60 19.26
CA PRO A 741 31.01 -11.97 19.70
C PRO A 741 29.96 -12.66 18.81
N PRO A 742 30.05 -13.99 18.62
CA PRO A 742 29.12 -14.70 17.77
C PRO A 742 27.70 -14.62 18.35
N LEU A 743 26.69 -14.52 17.48
CA LEU A 743 25.28 -14.44 17.90
C LEU A 743 24.87 -15.62 18.81
N SER A 744 25.49 -16.78 18.66
CA SER A 744 25.28 -17.94 19.54
C SER A 744 25.64 -17.67 21.00
N ALA A 745 26.67 -16.87 21.28
CA ALA A 745 27.06 -16.50 22.65
C ALA A 745 25.96 -15.66 23.32
N PHE A 746 25.31 -14.78 22.57
CA PHE A 746 24.15 -14.03 23.05
C PHE A 746 22.92 -14.93 23.26
N MET A 747 22.61 -15.81 22.31
CA MET A 747 21.48 -16.74 22.42
C MET A 747 21.61 -17.69 23.63
N ALA A 748 22.83 -18.11 23.96
CA ALA A 748 23.10 -18.98 25.10
C ALA A 748 22.80 -18.33 26.47
N CYS A 749 22.78 -17.00 26.55
CA CYS A 749 22.57 -16.27 27.80
C CYS A 749 21.11 -15.90 28.06
N LEU A 750 20.17 -16.22 27.15
CA LEU A 750 18.80 -15.71 27.20
C LEU A 750 18.01 -16.20 28.42
N ASP A 751 18.16 -17.47 28.79
CA ASP A 751 17.43 -18.05 29.94
C ASP A 751 17.92 -17.44 31.26
N ASP A 752 19.24 -17.25 31.39
CA ASP A 752 19.84 -16.59 32.55
C ASP A 752 19.44 -15.11 32.60
N LEU A 753 19.40 -14.43 31.46
CA LEU A 753 19.02 -13.03 31.35
C LEU A 753 17.57 -12.80 31.80
N ALA A 754 16.66 -13.68 31.40
CA ALA A 754 15.26 -13.66 31.86
C ALA A 754 15.12 -13.88 33.37
N THR A 755 16.06 -14.63 33.97
CA THR A 755 16.07 -14.94 35.41
C THR A 755 16.64 -13.79 36.23
N VAL A 756 17.73 -13.17 35.75
CA VAL A 756 18.42 -12.07 36.43
C VAL A 756 17.62 -10.77 36.38
N ASN A 757 16.92 -10.50 35.27
CA ASN A 757 16.16 -9.27 35.10
C ASN A 757 14.84 -9.54 34.36
N THR A 758 13.76 -9.65 35.13
CA THR A 758 12.42 -9.93 34.61
C THR A 758 11.78 -8.74 33.88
N ASP A 759 12.32 -7.54 34.01
CA ASP A 759 11.81 -6.33 33.32
C ASP A 759 12.20 -6.33 31.84
N ILE A 760 13.24 -7.09 31.46
CA ILE A 760 13.67 -7.26 30.08
C ILE A 760 12.82 -8.34 29.40
N GLU A 761 11.71 -7.91 28.79
CA GLU A 761 10.91 -8.79 27.93
C GLU A 761 11.74 -9.25 26.71
N LEU A 762 12.09 -10.54 26.64
CA LEU A 762 12.80 -11.18 25.51
C LEU A 762 11.92 -11.34 24.25
N LYS A 763 11.19 -10.27 23.92
CA LYS A 763 10.33 -10.16 22.76
C LYS A 763 10.57 -8.81 22.08
N PHE A 764 11.28 -8.85 20.97
CA PHE A 764 11.66 -7.65 20.23
C PHE A 764 11.09 -7.68 18.82
N ARG A 765 11.16 -6.54 18.14
CA ARG A 765 11.00 -6.48 16.69
C ARG A 765 12.39 -6.55 16.06
N CYS A 766 12.49 -6.87 14.78
CA CYS A 766 13.77 -6.84 14.08
C CYS A 766 14.20 -5.38 13.87
N GLY A 767 15.40 -5.02 14.35
CA GLY A 767 15.92 -3.65 14.31
C GLY A 767 16.13 -3.14 12.88
N ILE A 768 16.51 -4.01 11.95
CA ILE A 768 16.61 -3.65 10.53
C ILE A 768 15.21 -3.49 9.92
N CYS A 769 14.33 -4.47 10.09
CA CYS A 769 13.01 -4.46 9.45
C CYS A 769 12.06 -3.38 10.01
N VAL A 770 12.21 -2.94 11.26
CA VAL A 770 11.45 -1.81 11.80
C VAL A 770 11.87 -0.50 11.14
N ASN A 771 13.18 -0.35 10.92
CA ASN A 771 13.76 0.82 10.26
C ASN A 771 13.61 0.78 8.73
N GLN A 772 13.56 -0.40 8.14
CA GLN A 772 13.15 -0.61 6.76
C GLN A 772 11.64 -0.35 6.67
N VAL A 773 11.35 0.94 6.43
CA VAL A 773 10.09 1.56 6.04
C VAL A 773 8.97 0.55 5.76
N LYS A 774 7.87 0.73 6.50
CA LYS A 774 6.55 0.08 6.38
C LYS A 774 6.10 -0.10 4.93
N THR A 775 6.69 -1.02 4.18
CA THR A 775 6.10 -1.50 2.95
C THR A 775 4.80 -2.19 3.34
N ALA A 776 3.82 -2.18 2.44
CA ALA A 776 2.59 -2.94 2.62
C ALA A 776 2.85 -4.43 2.93
N ASN A 777 4.04 -4.93 2.58
CA ASN A 777 4.53 -6.28 2.81
C ASN A 777 5.56 -6.37 3.96
N SER A 778 5.67 -5.36 4.83
CA SER A 778 6.67 -5.41 5.89
C SER A 778 6.48 -6.69 6.71
N ASN A 779 7.55 -7.47 6.78
CA ASN A 779 7.58 -8.78 7.42
C ASN A 779 7.04 -8.66 8.86
N ARG A 780 6.40 -9.71 9.37
CA ARG A 780 5.82 -9.72 10.74
C ARG A 780 6.83 -9.24 11.79
N SER A 781 8.12 -9.52 11.56
CA SER A 781 9.25 -9.07 12.39
C SER A 781 9.35 -7.55 12.55
N SER A 782 8.83 -6.75 11.63
CA SER A 782 8.73 -5.28 11.76
C SER A 782 7.50 -4.79 12.53
N LYS A 783 6.40 -5.54 12.53
CA LYS A 783 5.10 -5.07 13.08
C LYS A 783 4.87 -5.54 14.50
N ASN A 784 5.21 -6.79 14.81
CA ASN A 784 4.90 -7.42 16.09
C ASN A 784 6.20 -7.86 16.77
N LYS A 785 6.26 -7.69 18.09
CA LYS A 785 7.29 -8.33 18.91
C LYS A 785 7.22 -9.86 18.71
N ALA A 786 8.35 -10.50 18.51
CA ALA A 786 8.52 -11.94 18.38
C ALA A 786 9.49 -12.44 19.45
N ASP A 787 9.40 -13.71 19.83
CA ASP A 787 10.40 -14.38 20.66
C ASP A 787 11.77 -14.37 19.97
N MET A 788 12.84 -14.47 20.76
CA MET A 788 14.22 -14.36 20.29
C MET A 788 14.58 -15.42 19.23
N GLU A 789 14.13 -16.66 19.38
CA GLU A 789 14.34 -17.71 18.38
C GLU A 789 13.70 -17.36 17.03
N SER A 790 12.51 -16.78 17.04
CA SER A 790 11.83 -16.33 15.83
C SER A 790 12.51 -15.13 15.17
N ILE A 791 13.13 -14.24 15.96
CA ILE A 791 13.93 -13.13 15.44
C ILE A 791 15.23 -13.66 14.84
N GLN A 792 15.91 -14.60 15.50
CA GLN A 792 17.14 -15.23 14.98
C GLN A 792 16.89 -15.92 13.64
N ARG A 793 15.86 -16.77 13.54
CA ARG A 793 15.49 -17.42 12.27
C ARG A 793 15.23 -16.41 11.15
N HIS A 794 14.63 -15.27 11.49
CA HIS A 794 14.41 -14.19 10.53
C HIS A 794 15.71 -13.48 10.16
N TRP A 795 16.59 -13.23 11.13
CA TRP A 795 17.91 -12.65 10.91
C TRP A 795 18.74 -13.50 9.96
N ASP A 796 18.88 -14.79 10.24
CA ASP A 796 19.67 -15.71 9.41
C ASP A 796 19.13 -15.76 7.97
N HIS A 797 17.81 -15.74 7.81
CA HIS A 797 17.17 -15.80 6.50
C HIS A 797 17.22 -14.47 5.71
N SER A 798 17.16 -13.32 6.38
CA SER A 798 16.95 -12.01 5.73
C SER A 798 18.14 -11.05 5.81
N HIS A 799 19.03 -11.24 6.80
CA HIS A 799 20.07 -10.28 7.17
C HIS A 799 21.43 -10.92 7.49
N GLY A 800 21.52 -12.26 7.55
CA GLY A 800 22.74 -12.98 7.96
C GLY A 800 23.99 -12.69 7.10
N SER A 801 23.81 -12.20 5.86
CA SER A 801 24.89 -11.79 4.96
C SER A 801 25.01 -10.26 4.80
N GLY A 802 24.37 -9.47 5.67
CA GLY A 802 24.34 -8.01 5.60
C GLY A 802 25.58 -7.33 6.19
N SER A 803 25.77 -6.05 5.88
CA SER A 803 26.86 -5.22 6.45
C SER A 803 26.61 -4.78 7.89
N VAL A 804 25.37 -4.91 8.38
CA VAL A 804 24.98 -4.50 9.73
C VAL A 804 25.20 -5.67 10.68
N SER A 805 25.96 -5.44 11.74
CA SER A 805 26.20 -6.44 12.77
C SER A 805 24.94 -6.79 13.56
N TRP A 806 24.90 -7.99 14.13
CA TRP A 806 23.73 -8.45 14.87
C TRP A 806 23.50 -7.59 16.13
N GLY A 807 24.56 -7.10 16.78
CA GLY A 807 24.47 -6.25 17.96
C GLY A 807 23.71 -4.94 17.72
N GLN A 808 23.67 -4.47 16.47
CA GLN A 808 22.94 -3.26 16.07
C GLN A 808 21.62 -3.55 15.34
N GLY A 809 21.52 -4.68 14.64
CA GLY A 809 20.44 -4.95 13.70
C GLY A 809 19.39 -5.96 14.17
N LEU A 810 19.74 -6.88 15.08
CA LEU A 810 18.90 -8.00 15.45
C LEU A 810 17.61 -7.54 16.14
N MET A 811 17.74 -6.61 17.08
CA MET A 811 16.65 -6.13 17.93
C MET A 811 16.36 -4.65 17.70
N ASP A 812 15.07 -4.31 17.69
CA ASP A 812 14.58 -2.93 17.69
C ASP A 812 14.68 -2.37 19.11
N LEU A 813 15.78 -1.67 19.37
CA LEU A 813 16.11 -1.08 20.65
C LEU A 813 16.09 0.45 20.57
N PRO A 814 15.79 1.16 21.68
CA PRO A 814 15.83 2.61 21.75
C PRO A 814 17.19 3.18 21.31
N ASN A 815 17.15 4.36 20.70
CA ASN A 815 18.37 5.08 20.36
C ASN A 815 19.02 5.71 21.60
N GLU A 816 20.30 6.06 21.48
CA GLU A 816 21.09 6.53 22.62
C GLU A 816 20.54 7.85 23.21
N SER A 817 19.94 8.71 22.39
CA SER A 817 19.29 9.95 22.87
C SER A 817 17.94 9.70 23.55
N GLN A 818 17.21 8.66 23.13
CA GLN A 818 15.98 8.23 23.79
C GLN A 818 16.31 7.65 25.17
N ILE A 819 17.39 6.87 25.29
CA ILE A 819 17.87 6.39 26.59
C ILE A 819 18.17 7.56 27.53
N LEU A 820 18.89 8.57 27.07
CA LEU A 820 19.20 9.74 27.90
C LEU A 820 17.93 10.45 28.38
N ARG A 821 16.95 10.68 27.49
CA ARG A 821 15.67 11.30 27.87
C ARG A 821 14.87 10.45 28.83
N GLU A 822 14.89 9.13 28.65
CA GLU A 822 14.23 8.21 29.56
C GLU A 822 14.89 8.23 30.93
N ILE A 823 16.23 8.12 31.03
CA ILE A 823 16.98 8.23 32.30
C ILE A 823 16.59 9.49 33.07
N VAL A 824 16.70 10.66 32.43
CA VAL A 824 16.35 11.95 33.08
C VAL A 824 14.88 11.94 33.52
N GLY A 825 13.97 11.51 32.65
CA GLY A 825 12.54 11.53 32.94
C GLY A 825 12.11 10.60 34.08
N VAL A 826 12.70 9.40 34.20
CA VAL A 826 12.38 8.51 35.33
C VAL A 826 13.06 8.92 36.62
N ASP A 827 14.24 9.52 36.57
CA ASP A 827 14.89 10.06 37.76
C ASP A 827 14.15 11.28 38.32
N ASP A 828 13.71 12.20 37.46
CA ASP A 828 12.85 13.32 37.86
C ASP A 828 11.53 12.82 38.48
N SER A 829 10.95 11.75 37.91
CA SER A 829 9.72 11.14 38.45
C SER A 829 9.96 10.44 39.80
N LEU A 830 11.08 9.75 39.94
CA LEU A 830 11.49 9.10 41.19
C LEU A 830 11.73 10.15 42.27
N GLN A 831 12.45 11.23 41.94
CA GLN A 831 12.73 12.34 42.85
C GLN A 831 11.45 13.05 43.25
N GLY A 832 10.57 13.39 42.29
CA GLY A 832 9.27 14.00 42.60
C GLY A 832 8.38 13.14 43.49
N LYS A 833 8.47 11.80 43.40
CA LYS A 833 7.77 10.89 44.33
C LYS A 833 8.43 10.82 45.71
N LYS A 834 9.76 10.88 45.78
CA LYS A 834 10.51 10.99 47.06
C LYS A 834 10.11 12.29 47.76
N ASP A 835 10.11 13.42 47.05
CA ASP A 835 9.75 14.75 47.58
C ASP A 835 8.28 14.80 48.01
N ALA A 836 7.35 14.35 47.17
CA ALA A 836 5.93 14.29 47.50
C ALA A 836 5.62 13.33 48.67
N PHE A 837 6.53 12.40 48.97
CA PHE A 837 6.42 11.56 50.16
C PHE A 837 6.98 12.27 51.40
N VAL A 838 8.14 12.93 51.30
CA VAL A 838 8.70 13.76 52.39
C VAL A 838 7.70 14.83 52.82
N GLU A 839 7.08 15.52 51.86
CA GLU A 839 6.04 16.53 52.12
C GLU A 839 4.83 15.91 52.83
N ARG A 840 4.38 14.73 52.39
CA ARG A 840 3.28 14.01 53.05
C ARG A 840 3.63 13.57 54.47
N GLU A 841 4.86 13.14 54.73
CA GLU A 841 5.29 12.81 56.10
C GLU A 841 5.41 14.06 56.97
N HIS A 842 5.85 15.20 56.41
CA HIS A 842 5.88 16.47 57.12
C HIS A 842 4.46 16.95 57.51
N VAL A 843 3.50 16.86 56.58
CA VAL A 843 2.07 17.13 56.86
C VAL A 843 1.45 16.09 57.80
N ARG A 844 1.92 14.84 57.83
CA ARG A 844 1.43 13.82 58.77
C ARG A 844 2.02 13.95 60.16
N ALA A 845 3.22 14.49 60.31
CA ALA A 845 3.82 14.75 61.61
C ALA A 845 3.00 15.78 62.42
N SER A 846 2.22 16.65 61.75
CA SER A 846 1.26 17.55 62.41
C SER A 846 -0.10 16.90 62.71
N ASP A 847 -0.38 15.69 62.21
CA ASP A 847 -1.68 15.00 62.31
C ASP A 847 -1.51 13.62 63.00
N SER A 848 -1.62 13.60 64.33
CA SER A 848 -1.23 12.48 65.22
C SER A 848 -2.01 11.17 65.02
N LYS A 849 -3.00 11.11 64.13
CA LYS A 849 -3.88 9.94 63.94
C LYS A 849 -3.53 9.01 62.77
N LYS A 850 -2.45 9.22 62.01
CA LYS A 850 -2.14 8.39 60.80
C LYS A 850 -0.93 7.45 60.95
N ARG A 851 -1.16 6.12 60.87
CA ARG A 851 -0.13 5.04 60.88
C ARG A 851 0.85 5.05 59.69
N LYS A 852 2.16 5.00 59.95
CA LYS A 852 3.26 4.98 58.94
C LYS A 852 3.00 3.98 57.80
N ASP A 853 3.25 4.40 56.56
CA ASP A 853 3.06 3.54 55.38
C ASP A 853 4.34 2.68 55.14
N PRO A 854 4.26 1.34 55.19
CA PRO A 854 5.41 0.46 54.94
C PRO A 854 6.01 0.59 53.53
N LYS A 855 5.26 1.11 52.54
CA LYS A 855 5.77 1.32 51.17
C LYS A 855 6.92 2.36 51.10
N SER A 856 7.05 3.20 52.13
CA SER A 856 8.07 4.25 52.24
C SER A 856 9.51 3.75 52.18
N LYS A 857 9.84 2.71 52.98
CA LYS A 857 11.19 2.12 53.03
C LYS A 857 11.62 1.52 51.70
N VAL A 858 10.67 1.15 50.84
CA VAL A 858 10.96 0.60 49.52
C VAL A 858 11.32 1.72 48.54
N LEU A 859 10.57 2.83 48.52
CA LEU A 859 10.81 3.94 47.58
C LEU A 859 12.19 4.59 47.72
N PHE A 860 12.68 4.77 48.94
CA PHE A 860 14.01 5.37 49.18
C PHE A 860 15.18 4.42 48.90
N LYS A 861 14.92 3.11 48.79
CA LYS A 861 15.93 2.11 48.42
C LYS A 861 16.08 1.94 46.91
N VAL A 862 15.21 2.55 46.11
CA VAL A 862 15.31 2.49 44.64
C VAL A 862 16.47 3.40 44.21
N THR A 863 17.49 2.76 43.62
CA THR A 863 18.62 3.40 42.93
C THR A 863 18.11 4.23 41.75
N SER A 864 18.70 5.40 41.51
CA SER A 864 18.34 6.18 40.32
C SER A 864 18.86 5.50 39.05
N ALA A 865 18.16 5.72 37.94
CA ALA A 865 18.59 5.22 36.64
C ALA A 865 19.95 5.81 36.25
N ALA A 866 20.20 7.08 36.55
CA ALA A 866 21.49 7.72 36.30
C ALA A 866 22.61 7.11 37.15
N GLU A 867 22.37 6.78 38.42
CA GLU A 867 23.38 6.15 39.28
C GLU A 867 23.74 4.74 38.81
N ALA A 868 22.73 3.92 38.46
CA ALA A 868 22.96 2.60 37.88
C ALA A 868 23.68 2.67 36.53
N PHE A 869 23.32 3.66 35.70
CA PHE A 869 23.96 3.92 34.42
C PHE A 869 25.42 4.39 34.59
N ASP A 870 25.68 5.30 35.51
CA ASP A 870 27.02 5.82 35.84
C ASP A 870 27.92 4.73 36.43
N GLY A 871 27.34 3.76 37.17
CA GLY A 871 28.06 2.60 37.68
C GLY A 871 28.60 1.66 36.60
N LEU A 872 27.90 1.56 35.46
CA LEU A 872 28.32 0.77 34.29
C LEU A 872 29.17 1.59 33.30
N PHE A 873 28.84 2.88 33.14
CA PHE A 873 29.44 3.80 32.18
C PHE A 873 29.87 5.11 32.85
N PRO A 874 30.93 5.12 33.67
CA PRO A 874 31.47 6.34 34.25
C PRO A 874 31.92 7.33 33.18
N LYS A 875 31.85 8.62 33.51
CA LYS A 875 32.43 9.68 32.66
C LYS A 875 33.94 9.56 32.71
N VAL A 876 34.57 9.56 31.53
CA VAL A 876 36.02 9.68 31.42
C VAL A 876 36.39 11.09 31.87
N ALA A 877 37.32 11.22 32.82
CA ALA A 877 37.86 12.53 33.17
C ALA A 877 38.49 13.12 31.91
N GLU A 878 38.07 14.33 31.54
CA GLU A 878 38.78 15.10 30.50
C GLU A 878 40.21 15.32 31.03
N GLU A 879 41.19 14.64 30.43
CA GLU A 879 42.59 15.06 30.52
C GLU A 879 42.83 16.32 29.68
#